data_AF-A0AA40D4X3-F1
#
_entry.id   AF-A0AA40D4X3-F1
#
_cell.length_a   1.000
_cell.length_b   1.000
_cell.length_c   1.000
_cell.angle_alpha   90.00
_cell.angle_beta   90.00
_cell.angle_gamma   90.00
#
_symmetry.space_group_name_H-M   'P 1'
#
loop_
_entity.id
_entity.type
_entity.pdbx_description
1 polymer ?
#
loop_
_entity_poly.entity_id
_entity_poly.type
_entity_poly.pdbx_seq_one_letter_code
_entity_poly.pdbx_strand_id
1 'polypeptide(L)'
;MGPEEPLPLPPNFAGNTDGYVEALLQFGTTSTALRTLCGGVHILDFFTREPDLYSLVLPGEWRAWFARDDVDVMGVLDLLMRMDLGVFDEESATGDPAWGERPPASLLAFVREVRGLLLRREWEPAAETKSVRGKGGKVAGLPRHIALGMNVKKQHEVQHFAAFVDRLTEDIRRERGDEAAISHIADFGSGQNYLGRALASEPYGKNIIGIESRKNNIEGAKGIDVLAGLAPKKVVLRNKKEWRKEKEKDGGPLKKGRGKKKQEECEDCGDGPEETNAAETPEEETTAAAEEKAQGQEDAFAGFAPEGTADFVQEVEKETFNGIPKGSKKAKLHLLEEGNGSIQYVEHRLEDGNLAHVIQEIVDPSKVGSEQSSTSAKEDANQPFVTTTPAVTASTRAQDPNLMVISLHSCGNLVHHGLRSLSLNRAVKAVAMIGCCYNLMTERLGPPSYKLPQLRPNHPRLEATANAFDPHGFPMSDRYATYPVPGTDDVGVRLNITARMMAVQAPQNWGPVDSEAFFTRHFFRALLQRVFLDRGVVEPPPSNTSRLMENGRTVSGSVSPAGCSSGGEPIVIGSLKKSCYKDFVAYVRGALAKIEGNPDQPDRAEQVREKMKGITDEEIARYEVAYRARKKELAVVWSLMAFAAGVIEAMIVVDRWLWLKEQPDIERAWVEPVFDYALSPRNLVVVGLKK
;
A
#
# COMPACT_ATOMS: atom_id res chain seq x y z
N MET A 1 -17.47 13.54 -16.35
CA MET A 1 -16.72 12.27 -16.38
C MET A 1 -15.30 12.30 -15.80
N GLY A 2 -14.42 13.22 -16.21
CA GLY A 2 -13.05 13.36 -15.66
C GLY A 2 -12.60 14.83 -15.61
N PRO A 3 -11.45 15.14 -14.99
CA PRO A 3 -10.90 16.50 -14.91
C PRO A 3 -10.48 17.07 -16.27
N GLU A 4 -10.38 18.40 -16.37
CA GLU A 4 -9.90 19.09 -17.57
C GLU A 4 -8.44 18.72 -17.88
N GLU A 5 -7.58 18.70 -16.85
CA GLU A 5 -6.23 18.18 -16.96
C GLU A 5 -6.20 16.67 -16.71
N PRO A 6 -5.61 15.85 -17.61
CA PRO A 6 -5.63 14.40 -17.50
C PRO A 6 -4.71 13.87 -16.39
N LEU A 7 -3.84 14.70 -15.83
CA LEU A 7 -2.96 14.38 -14.71
C LEU A 7 -3.05 15.51 -13.68
N PRO A 8 -2.88 15.22 -12.38
CA PRO A 8 -2.85 16.25 -11.35
C PRO A 8 -1.46 16.92 -11.36
N LEU A 9 -1.22 17.77 -12.35
CA LEU A 9 0.08 18.37 -12.64
C LEU A 9 0.41 19.49 -11.65
N PRO A 10 1.69 19.68 -11.30
CA PRO A 10 2.09 20.85 -10.53
C PRO A 10 1.96 22.12 -11.39
N PRO A 11 1.79 23.32 -10.77
CA PRO A 11 1.40 24.54 -11.49
C PRO A 11 2.31 24.95 -12.65
N ASN A 12 3.60 24.64 -12.58
CA ASN A 12 4.59 24.90 -13.62
C ASN A 12 4.37 24.08 -14.91
N PHE A 13 3.52 23.06 -14.88
CA PHE A 13 3.15 22.24 -16.03
C PHE A 13 1.65 22.31 -16.37
N ALA A 14 0.92 23.28 -15.81
CA ALA A 14 -0.50 23.47 -16.11
C ALA A 14 -0.74 23.56 -17.63
N GLY A 15 -1.66 22.75 -18.14
CA GLY A 15 -1.95 22.61 -19.57
C GLY A 15 -0.85 22.02 -20.45
N ASN A 16 0.30 21.59 -19.91
CA ASN A 16 1.44 21.05 -20.67
C ASN A 16 1.83 19.63 -20.21
N THR A 17 0.93 18.68 -20.44
CA THR A 17 1.13 17.27 -20.05
C THR A 17 2.32 16.62 -20.73
N ASP A 18 2.55 16.87 -22.03
CA ASP A 18 3.67 16.28 -22.76
C ASP A 18 5.02 16.82 -22.25
N GLY A 19 5.09 18.12 -21.94
CA GLY A 19 6.27 18.73 -21.32
C GLY A 19 6.57 18.16 -19.94
N TYR A 20 5.54 17.86 -19.15
CA TYR A 20 5.71 17.17 -17.86
C TYR A 20 6.26 15.76 -18.03
N VAL A 21 5.69 14.98 -18.96
CA VAL A 21 6.16 13.61 -19.24
C VAL A 21 7.63 13.61 -19.64
N GLU A 22 8.03 14.54 -20.52
CA GLU A 22 9.43 14.66 -20.96
C GLU A 22 10.36 15.07 -19.81
N ALA A 23 9.98 16.08 -19.01
CA ALA A 23 10.77 16.50 -17.86
C ALA A 23 10.93 15.37 -16.82
N LEU A 24 9.86 14.60 -16.58
CA LEU A 24 9.87 13.46 -15.67
C LEU A 24 10.78 12.33 -16.17
N LEU A 25 10.72 12.01 -17.47
CA LEU A 25 11.60 11.01 -18.09
C LEU A 25 13.06 11.48 -18.08
N GLN A 26 13.32 12.74 -18.43
CA GLN A 26 14.64 13.33 -18.42
C GLN A 26 15.24 13.26 -17.00
N PHE A 27 14.57 13.84 -16.00
CA PHE A 27 15.07 13.83 -14.63
C PHE A 27 15.21 12.41 -14.05
N GLY A 28 14.22 11.55 -14.29
CA GLY A 28 14.21 10.15 -13.87
C GLY A 28 15.40 9.33 -14.39
N THR A 29 15.95 9.72 -15.55
CA THR A 29 17.03 9.00 -16.22
C THR A 29 18.41 9.66 -16.10
N THR A 30 18.47 10.99 -16.02
CA THR A 30 19.75 11.75 -15.95
C THR A 30 20.18 12.10 -14.53
N SER A 31 19.26 12.21 -13.57
CA SER A 31 19.59 12.71 -12.23
C SER A 31 20.39 11.67 -11.43
N THR A 32 21.68 11.92 -11.27
CA THR A 32 22.56 11.09 -10.43
C THR A 32 22.11 11.07 -8.98
N ALA A 33 21.62 12.20 -8.46
CA ALA A 33 21.14 12.32 -7.07
C ALA A 33 19.89 11.44 -6.84
N LEU A 34 18.87 11.55 -7.72
CA LEU A 34 17.67 10.71 -7.66
C LEU A 34 18.05 9.22 -7.74
N ARG A 35 18.85 8.85 -8.74
CA ARG A 35 19.24 7.46 -8.96
C ARG A 35 20.01 6.91 -7.76
N THR A 36 20.93 7.69 -7.17
CA THR A 36 21.68 7.27 -5.99
C THR A 36 20.78 7.11 -4.78
N LEU A 37 19.96 8.10 -4.46
CA LEU A 37 19.07 8.10 -3.29
C LEU A 37 18.01 6.98 -3.41
N CYS A 38 17.31 6.89 -4.52
CA CYS A 38 16.22 5.92 -4.68
C CYS A 38 16.71 4.53 -5.07
N GLY A 39 17.95 4.37 -5.53
CA GLY A 39 18.41 3.09 -6.05
C GLY A 39 19.60 2.45 -5.35
N GLY A 40 20.42 3.22 -4.64
CA GLY A 40 21.77 2.80 -4.26
C GLY A 40 22.01 2.69 -2.76
N VAL A 41 21.09 3.23 -1.96
CA VAL A 41 21.25 3.31 -0.50
C VAL A 41 20.62 2.10 0.16
N HIS A 42 21.41 1.34 0.92
CA HIS A 42 20.93 0.31 1.82
C HIS A 42 21.18 0.73 3.27
N ILE A 43 20.12 1.06 4.00
CA ILE A 43 20.24 1.72 5.31
C ILE A 43 20.96 0.89 6.37
N LEU A 44 20.94 -0.44 6.24
CA LEU A 44 21.64 -1.35 7.16
C LEU A 44 23.17 -1.30 6.98
N ASP A 45 23.64 -0.68 5.91
CA ASP A 45 25.07 -0.58 5.57
C ASP A 45 25.70 0.70 6.10
N PHE A 46 24.87 1.58 6.69
CA PHE A 46 25.25 2.94 7.02
C PHE A 46 26.50 3.03 7.91
N PHE A 47 26.67 2.06 8.82
CA PHE A 47 27.79 2.00 9.76
C PHE A 47 28.79 0.87 9.47
N THR A 48 28.60 0.09 8.40
CA THR A 48 29.40 -1.11 8.10
C THR A 48 30.26 -0.99 6.85
N ARG A 49 30.21 0.14 6.14
CA ARG A 49 30.99 0.40 4.91
C ARG A 49 32.08 1.45 5.10
N GLU A 50 33.14 1.30 4.29
CA GLU A 50 34.19 2.28 4.07
C GLU A 50 34.39 2.53 2.56
N PRO A 51 34.39 3.79 2.08
CA PRO A 51 33.97 5.00 2.80
C PRO A 51 32.50 4.93 3.24
N ASP A 52 32.14 5.69 4.26
CA ASP A 52 30.80 5.63 4.86
C ASP A 52 29.70 6.06 3.87
N LEU A 53 28.50 5.54 4.07
CA LEU A 53 27.39 5.72 3.14
C LEU A 53 26.95 7.19 3.01
N TYR A 54 27.05 7.97 4.09
CA TYR A 54 26.69 9.38 4.10
C TYR A 54 27.62 10.18 3.17
N SER A 55 28.93 9.97 3.30
CA SER A 55 29.95 10.59 2.45
C SER A 55 29.92 10.12 1.00
N LEU A 56 29.49 8.88 0.75
CA LEU A 56 29.38 8.32 -0.59
C LEU A 56 28.16 8.86 -1.37
N VAL A 57 27.04 9.09 -0.66
CA VAL A 57 25.75 9.38 -1.28
C VAL A 57 25.51 10.88 -1.43
N LEU A 58 26.02 11.70 -0.51
CA LEU A 58 25.72 13.14 -0.48
C LEU A 58 26.94 14.02 -0.81
N PRO A 59 26.75 15.08 -1.62
CA PRO A 59 27.78 16.09 -1.88
C PRO A 59 28.36 16.69 -0.60
N GLY A 60 29.65 17.04 -0.62
CA GLY A 60 30.35 17.61 0.54
C GLY A 60 29.70 18.88 1.09
N GLU A 61 29.24 19.78 0.21
CA GLU A 61 28.52 21.01 0.58
C GLU A 61 27.19 20.74 1.30
N TRP A 62 26.44 19.72 0.89
CA TRP A 62 25.20 19.33 1.56
C TRP A 62 25.51 18.82 2.96
N ARG A 63 26.51 17.94 3.08
CA ARG A 63 26.92 17.37 4.37
C ARG A 63 27.40 18.45 5.33
N ALA A 64 28.18 19.42 4.85
CA ALA A 64 28.66 20.54 5.66
C ALA A 64 27.48 21.37 6.22
N TRP A 65 26.47 21.64 5.39
CA TRP A 65 25.27 22.35 5.83
C TRP A 65 24.44 21.50 6.82
N PHE A 66 24.15 20.25 6.51
CA PHE A 66 23.41 19.35 7.42
C PHE A 66 24.14 19.09 8.74
N ALA A 67 25.46 19.27 8.82
CA ALA A 67 26.23 19.05 10.04
C ALA A 67 26.07 20.16 11.08
N ARG A 68 25.52 21.32 10.72
CA ARG A 68 25.36 22.46 11.63
C ARG A 68 24.37 22.16 12.77
N ASP A 69 24.59 22.76 13.93
CA ASP A 69 23.79 22.53 15.14
C ASP A 69 22.38 23.15 15.06
N ASP A 70 22.21 24.21 14.26
CA ASP A 70 20.93 24.89 14.02
C ASP A 70 20.04 24.16 12.98
N VAL A 71 20.60 23.16 12.28
CA VAL A 71 19.87 22.36 11.30
C VAL A 71 19.40 21.07 11.96
N ASP A 72 18.16 20.98 12.42
CA ASP A 72 17.63 19.72 12.95
C ASP A 72 16.93 18.86 11.88
N VAL A 73 16.56 17.62 12.23
CA VAL A 73 15.91 16.69 11.31
C VAL A 73 14.52 17.18 10.86
N MET A 74 13.77 17.85 11.73
CA MET A 74 12.44 18.35 11.40
C MET A 74 12.52 19.51 10.44
N GLY A 75 13.46 20.43 10.67
CA GLY A 75 13.73 21.50 9.74
C GLY A 75 14.20 20.96 8.38
N VAL A 76 14.99 19.88 8.33
CA VAL A 76 15.32 19.24 7.04
C VAL A 76 14.06 18.74 6.35
N LEU A 77 13.15 18.07 7.07
CA LEU A 77 11.86 17.63 6.52
C LEU A 77 11.02 18.82 6.02
N ASP A 78 11.01 19.94 6.75
CA ASP A 78 10.31 21.15 6.36
C ASP A 78 10.91 21.78 5.11
N LEU A 79 12.25 21.91 5.02
CA LEU A 79 12.95 22.34 3.81
C LEU A 79 12.57 21.46 2.62
N LEU A 80 12.56 20.14 2.79
CA LEU A 80 12.25 19.22 1.70
C LEU A 80 10.78 19.32 1.26
N MET A 81 9.83 19.51 2.16
CA MET A 81 8.41 19.26 1.86
C MET A 81 7.43 20.41 2.09
N ARG A 82 7.71 21.34 3.01
CA ARG A 82 6.69 22.28 3.55
C ARG A 82 7.05 23.74 3.38
N MET A 83 8.33 24.07 3.55
CA MET A 83 8.85 25.43 3.49
C MET A 83 8.64 26.02 2.11
N ASP A 84 8.22 27.27 2.05
CA ASP A 84 8.25 28.05 0.81
C ASP A 84 9.70 28.36 0.44
N LEU A 85 10.16 27.87 -0.71
CA LEU A 85 11.54 28.06 -1.15
C LEU A 85 11.77 29.44 -1.78
N GLY A 86 10.72 30.25 -1.96
CA GLY A 86 10.82 31.64 -2.43
C GLY A 86 11.58 32.54 -1.47
N VAL A 87 11.63 32.18 -0.18
CA VAL A 87 12.42 32.88 0.85
C VAL A 87 13.93 32.91 0.55
N PHE A 88 14.38 32.04 -0.37
CA PHE A 88 15.77 31.96 -0.79
C PHE A 88 16.03 32.56 -2.17
N ASP A 89 15.10 33.29 -2.80
CA ASP A 89 15.30 33.80 -4.17
C ASP A 89 16.16 35.07 -4.25
N GLU A 90 16.22 35.87 -3.18
CA GLU A 90 17.08 37.06 -3.12
C GLU A 90 18.48 36.72 -2.59
N GLU A 91 19.53 37.12 -3.31
CA GLU A 91 20.94 36.92 -2.89
C GLU A 91 21.28 37.66 -1.58
N SER A 92 20.57 38.74 -1.26
CA SER A 92 20.74 39.54 -0.03
C SER A 92 19.85 39.09 1.13
N ALA A 93 18.87 38.22 0.89
CA ALA A 93 18.05 37.69 1.97
C ALA A 93 18.90 36.75 2.82
N THR A 94 18.98 37.02 4.13
CA THR A 94 19.56 36.11 5.12
C THR A 94 18.66 34.89 5.34
N GLY A 95 18.25 34.22 4.25
CA GLY A 95 17.31 33.09 4.25
C GLY A 95 16.07 33.29 5.11
N ASP A 96 15.42 32.17 5.42
CA ASP A 96 14.47 32.10 6.53
C ASP A 96 15.24 32.34 7.85
N PRO A 97 14.80 33.28 8.72
CA PRO A 97 15.48 33.61 9.99
C PRO A 97 15.74 32.41 10.90
N ALA A 98 15.00 31.31 10.73
CA ALA A 98 15.16 30.08 11.50
C ALA A 98 16.48 29.33 11.21
N TRP A 99 17.14 29.61 10.07
CA TRP A 99 18.22 28.76 9.55
C TRP A 99 19.62 29.36 9.63
N GLY A 100 19.73 30.64 10.00
CA GLY A 100 21.00 31.37 10.05
C GLY A 100 21.67 31.50 8.67
N GLU A 101 22.28 30.42 8.17
CA GLU A 101 22.93 30.34 6.87
C GLU A 101 22.06 29.59 5.84
N ARG A 102 22.05 30.12 4.61
CA ARG A 102 21.27 29.59 3.49
C ARG A 102 21.70 28.16 3.10
N PRO A 103 20.75 27.26 2.77
CA PRO A 103 21.10 25.94 2.22
C PRO A 103 21.89 26.04 0.91
N PRO A 104 22.78 25.08 0.59
CA PRO A 104 23.54 25.07 -0.64
C PRO A 104 22.66 25.21 -1.89
N ALA A 105 23.11 25.98 -2.88
CA ALA A 105 22.33 26.25 -4.10
C ALA A 105 21.97 24.96 -4.87
N SER A 106 22.87 23.98 -4.89
CA SER A 106 22.64 22.67 -5.52
C SER A 106 21.59 21.83 -4.77
N LEU A 107 21.50 21.95 -3.44
CA LEU A 107 20.46 21.31 -2.64
C LEU A 107 19.10 21.96 -2.95
N LEU A 108 19.02 23.29 -2.93
CA LEU A 108 17.81 24.02 -3.27
C LEU A 108 17.33 23.70 -4.70
N ALA A 109 18.25 23.62 -5.66
CA ALA A 109 17.94 23.21 -7.04
C ALA A 109 17.34 21.80 -7.08
N PHE A 110 17.97 20.83 -6.41
CA PHE A 110 17.44 19.47 -6.33
C PHE A 110 16.05 19.40 -5.68
N VAL A 111 15.82 20.14 -4.59
CA VAL A 111 14.52 20.17 -3.91
C VAL A 111 13.45 20.80 -4.82
N ARG A 112 13.77 21.90 -5.51
CA ARG A 112 12.85 22.54 -6.46
C ARG A 112 12.49 21.61 -7.62
N GLU A 113 13.48 20.92 -8.17
CA GLU A 113 13.28 20.00 -9.29
C GLU A 113 12.41 18.80 -8.88
N VAL A 114 12.69 18.18 -7.72
CA VAL A 114 11.84 17.11 -7.19
C VAL A 114 10.42 17.60 -6.94
N ARG A 115 10.23 18.72 -6.23
CA ARG A 115 8.89 19.29 -5.94
C ARG A 115 8.12 19.63 -7.21
N GLY A 116 8.80 20.18 -8.22
CA GLY A 116 8.24 20.52 -9.53
C GLY A 116 7.84 19.31 -10.38
N LEU A 117 8.19 18.09 -9.96
CA LEU A 117 7.85 16.84 -10.63
C LEU A 117 6.85 15.97 -9.83
N LEU A 118 6.51 16.33 -8.60
CA LEU A 118 5.53 15.60 -7.81
C LEU A 118 4.11 15.82 -8.34
N LEU A 119 3.37 14.72 -8.52
CA LEU A 119 1.94 14.78 -8.80
C LEU A 119 1.21 15.37 -7.59
N ARG A 120 0.31 16.33 -7.86
CA ARG A 120 -0.53 16.97 -6.85
C ARG A 120 -1.41 15.95 -6.15
N ARG A 121 -1.55 16.13 -4.83
CA ARG A 121 -2.26 15.20 -3.94
C ARG A 121 -3.46 15.84 -3.26
N GLU A 122 -3.65 17.15 -3.45
CA GLU A 122 -4.77 17.86 -2.85
C GLU A 122 -6.06 17.27 -3.37
N TRP A 123 -6.96 16.99 -2.43
CA TRP A 123 -8.27 16.44 -2.72
C TRP A 123 -9.29 17.27 -1.96
N GLU A 124 -10.33 17.70 -2.67
CA GLU A 124 -11.48 18.35 -2.06
C GLU A 124 -12.67 17.39 -2.11
N PRO A 125 -13.39 17.19 -0.99
CA PRO A 125 -14.61 16.40 -1.00
C PRO A 125 -15.61 16.99 -1.99
N ALA A 126 -16.16 16.16 -2.87
CA ALA A 126 -17.24 16.60 -3.74
C ALA A 126 -18.40 17.15 -2.90
N ALA A 127 -18.80 18.40 -3.16
CA ALA A 127 -19.88 19.10 -2.44
C ALA A 127 -21.22 18.33 -2.45
N GLU A 128 -21.39 17.41 -3.41
CA GLU A 128 -22.55 16.53 -3.59
C GLU A 128 -22.25 15.06 -3.31
N THR A 129 -21.33 14.74 -2.38
CA THR A 129 -21.27 13.37 -1.89
C THR A 129 -22.68 13.04 -1.40
N LYS A 130 -23.38 12.08 -2.04
CA LYS A 130 -24.74 11.64 -1.69
C LYS A 130 -24.72 11.11 -0.26
N SER A 131 -24.66 12.02 0.70
CA SER A 131 -24.67 11.71 2.11
C SER A 131 -26.08 11.24 2.38
N VAL A 132 -26.20 10.04 2.92
CA VAL A 132 -27.41 9.64 3.63
C VAL A 132 -27.73 10.81 4.58
N ARG A 133 -28.87 11.48 4.41
CA ARG A 133 -29.27 12.58 5.30
C ARG A 133 -29.43 12.01 6.70
N GLY A 134 -28.42 12.16 7.55
CA GLY A 134 -28.55 11.93 8.98
C GLY A 134 -29.54 12.93 9.57
N LYS A 135 -30.36 12.51 10.54
CA LYS A 135 -31.13 13.45 11.37
C LYS A 135 -30.16 14.48 11.97
N GLY A 136 -30.26 15.73 11.55
CA GLY A 136 -29.48 16.84 12.12
C GLY A 136 -28.40 17.48 11.22
N GLY A 137 -28.37 17.20 9.91
CA GLY A 137 -27.57 18.00 8.96
C GLY A 137 -26.05 17.80 8.98
N LYS A 138 -25.54 16.74 9.60
CA LYS A 138 -24.13 16.31 9.47
C LYS A 138 -23.97 15.31 8.32
N VAL A 139 -22.87 15.42 7.56
CA VAL A 139 -22.47 14.46 6.51
C VAL A 139 -22.37 13.07 7.13
N ALA A 140 -23.26 12.15 6.75
CA ALA A 140 -23.25 10.80 7.30
C ALA A 140 -22.17 9.95 6.62
N GLY A 141 -21.25 9.41 7.43
CA GLY A 141 -20.33 8.36 7.00
C GLY A 141 -21.04 7.04 6.73
N LEU A 142 -20.28 6.01 6.34
CA LEU A 142 -20.81 4.66 6.09
C LEU A 142 -21.69 4.16 7.25
N PRO A 143 -22.84 3.49 6.96
CA PRO A 143 -23.65 2.90 8.01
C PRO A 143 -22.83 1.97 8.90
N ARG A 144 -23.09 1.99 10.23
CA ARG A 144 -22.28 1.25 11.21
C ARG A 144 -22.17 -0.25 10.92
N HIS A 145 -23.22 -0.85 10.36
CA HIS A 145 -23.24 -2.27 10.00
C HIS A 145 -22.38 -2.56 8.75
N ILE A 146 -22.21 -1.60 7.84
CA ILE A 146 -21.31 -1.69 6.68
C ILE A 146 -19.85 -1.45 7.10
N ALA A 147 -19.61 -0.48 7.98
CA ALA A 147 -18.28 -0.11 8.48
C ALA A 147 -17.65 -1.13 9.45
N LEU A 148 -18.29 -2.29 9.69
CA LEU A 148 -17.83 -3.30 10.64
C LEU A 148 -16.40 -3.77 10.36
N GLY A 149 -15.50 -3.58 11.33
CA GLY A 149 -14.10 -3.99 11.23
C GLY A 149 -13.20 -3.05 10.44
N MET A 150 -13.71 -1.92 9.95
CA MET A 150 -12.89 -0.88 9.31
C MET A 150 -12.32 0.09 10.35
N ASN A 151 -11.02 0.40 10.23
CA ASN A 151 -10.42 1.53 10.94
C ASN A 151 -10.77 2.86 10.23
N VAL A 152 -10.43 4.00 10.85
CA VAL A 152 -10.73 5.35 10.31
C VAL A 152 -10.22 5.52 8.87
N LYS A 153 -8.95 5.15 8.62
CA LYS A 153 -8.35 5.18 7.27
C LYS A 153 -9.16 4.37 6.25
N LYS A 154 -9.54 3.14 6.59
CA LYS A 154 -10.26 2.26 5.68
C LYS A 154 -11.69 2.74 5.44
N GLN A 155 -12.36 3.29 6.46
CA GLN A 155 -13.68 3.91 6.28
C GLN A 155 -13.59 5.09 5.32
N HIS A 156 -12.58 5.96 5.48
CA HIS A 156 -12.31 7.10 4.62
C HIS A 156 -12.09 6.69 3.16
N GLU A 157 -11.18 5.74 2.91
CA GLU A 157 -10.90 5.23 1.56
C GLU A 157 -12.15 4.62 0.91
N VAL A 158 -12.85 3.74 1.64
CA VAL A 158 -14.04 3.04 1.12
C VAL A 158 -15.18 4.02 0.85
N GLN A 159 -15.43 4.96 1.74
CA GLN A 159 -16.49 5.95 1.60
C GLN A 159 -16.28 6.81 0.35
N HIS A 160 -15.10 7.40 0.20
CA HIS A 160 -14.84 8.34 -0.89
C HIS A 160 -14.63 7.64 -2.22
N PHE A 161 -13.99 6.47 -2.24
CA PHE A 161 -13.85 5.72 -3.47
C PHE A 161 -15.18 5.10 -3.94
N ALA A 162 -16.07 4.69 -3.03
CA ALA A 162 -17.42 4.27 -3.42
C ALA A 162 -18.21 5.43 -4.04
N ALA A 163 -18.15 6.62 -3.45
CA ALA A 163 -18.77 7.83 -4.01
C ALA A 163 -18.20 8.21 -5.39
N PHE A 164 -16.87 8.09 -5.53
CA PHE A 164 -16.19 8.31 -6.80
C PHE A 164 -16.70 7.37 -7.89
N VAL A 165 -16.75 6.06 -7.60
CA VAL A 165 -17.21 5.03 -8.54
C VAL A 165 -18.68 5.24 -8.90
N ASP A 166 -19.57 5.52 -7.93
CA ASP A 166 -20.97 5.84 -8.20
C ASP A 166 -21.10 7.00 -9.18
N ARG A 167 -20.47 8.13 -8.87
CA ARG A 167 -20.47 9.33 -9.73
C ARG A 167 -19.96 9.01 -11.14
N LEU A 168 -18.86 8.27 -11.26
CA LEU A 168 -18.32 7.90 -12.57
C LEU A 168 -19.30 7.02 -13.36
N THR A 169 -19.95 6.03 -12.72
CA THR A 169 -20.97 5.21 -13.40
C THR A 169 -22.18 6.02 -13.85
N GLU A 170 -22.63 6.99 -13.04
CA GLU A 170 -23.74 7.89 -13.39
C GLU A 170 -23.36 8.86 -14.52
N ASP A 171 -22.13 9.37 -14.50
CA ASP A 171 -21.59 10.21 -15.55
C ASP A 171 -21.49 9.44 -16.89
N ILE A 172 -21.06 8.16 -16.87
CA ILE A 172 -21.07 7.28 -18.05
C ILE A 172 -22.48 7.18 -18.62
N ARG A 173 -23.47 6.85 -17.78
CA ARG A 173 -24.87 6.74 -18.20
C ARG A 173 -25.41 8.07 -18.75
N ARG A 174 -25.11 9.19 -18.10
CA ARG A 174 -25.59 10.51 -18.51
C ARG A 174 -24.98 10.98 -19.83
N GLU A 175 -23.68 10.80 -20.02
CA GLU A 175 -22.99 11.26 -21.23
C GLU A 175 -23.17 10.31 -22.42
N ARG A 176 -23.36 8.99 -22.19
CA ARG A 176 -23.39 7.97 -23.25
C ARG A 176 -24.74 7.25 -23.43
N GLY A 177 -25.72 7.53 -22.58
CA GLY A 177 -27.04 6.89 -22.60
C GLY A 177 -27.10 5.55 -21.87
N ASP A 178 -28.32 5.02 -21.72
CA ASP A 178 -28.60 3.82 -20.91
C ASP A 178 -27.97 2.54 -21.49
N GLU A 179 -27.77 2.44 -22.81
CA GLU A 179 -27.10 1.28 -23.44
C GLU A 179 -25.62 1.14 -23.02
N ALA A 180 -24.99 2.25 -22.64
CA ALA A 180 -23.62 2.30 -22.15
C ALA A 180 -23.54 2.24 -20.62
N ALA A 181 -24.68 2.17 -19.91
CA ALA A 181 -24.71 2.13 -18.46
C ALA A 181 -23.94 0.91 -17.93
N ILE A 182 -23.17 1.14 -16.88
CA ILE A 182 -22.42 0.07 -16.21
C ILE A 182 -23.41 -0.83 -15.47
N SER A 183 -23.48 -2.08 -15.91
CA SER A 183 -24.39 -3.09 -15.36
C SER A 183 -23.82 -3.75 -14.10
N HIS A 184 -22.50 -3.96 -14.07
CA HIS A 184 -21.79 -4.63 -12.98
C HIS A 184 -20.41 -4.00 -12.77
N ILE A 185 -19.91 -4.08 -11.55
CA ILE A 185 -18.61 -3.58 -11.14
C ILE A 185 -17.77 -4.76 -10.64
N ALA A 186 -16.61 -4.98 -11.25
CA ALA A 186 -15.69 -6.04 -10.86
C ALA A 186 -14.59 -5.48 -9.96
N ASP A 187 -14.54 -5.91 -8.70
CA ASP A 187 -13.55 -5.48 -7.71
C ASP A 187 -12.37 -6.47 -7.67
N PHE A 188 -11.23 -6.05 -8.20
CA PHE A 188 -10.02 -6.86 -8.30
C PHE A 188 -9.28 -6.90 -6.96
N GLY A 189 -8.98 -8.11 -6.50
CA GLY A 189 -8.31 -8.27 -5.21
C GLY A 189 -9.20 -7.85 -4.05
N SER A 190 -10.50 -8.17 -4.14
CA SER A 190 -11.54 -7.67 -3.23
C SER A 190 -11.24 -7.99 -1.75
N GLY A 191 -10.43 -9.01 -1.46
CA GLY A 191 -10.00 -9.34 -0.11
C GLY A 191 -11.17 -9.58 0.83
N GLN A 192 -11.33 -8.71 1.83
CA GLN A 192 -12.43 -8.75 2.78
C GLN A 192 -13.74 -8.12 2.25
N ASN A 193 -13.74 -7.58 1.03
CA ASN A 193 -14.86 -6.99 0.30
C ASN A 193 -15.54 -5.78 0.98
N TYR A 194 -14.75 -4.89 1.57
CA TYR A 194 -15.27 -3.68 2.19
C TYR A 194 -15.87 -2.69 1.18
N LEU A 195 -15.17 -2.47 0.07
CA LEU A 195 -15.61 -1.58 -0.99
C LEU A 195 -16.87 -2.12 -1.69
N GLY A 196 -16.87 -3.41 -2.05
CA GLY A 196 -18.03 -4.05 -2.66
C GLY A 196 -19.28 -4.00 -1.78
N ARG A 197 -19.15 -4.23 -0.47
CA ARG A 197 -20.28 -4.05 0.46
C ARG A 197 -20.80 -2.61 0.45
N ALA A 198 -19.91 -1.63 0.53
CA ALA A 198 -20.32 -0.23 0.51
C ALA A 198 -21.07 0.12 -0.79
N LEU A 199 -20.56 -0.30 -1.95
CA LEU A 199 -21.18 -0.03 -3.25
C LEU A 199 -22.48 -0.81 -3.49
N ALA A 200 -22.63 -2.01 -2.93
CA ALA A 200 -23.85 -2.81 -3.10
C ALA A 200 -25.00 -2.29 -2.21
N SER A 201 -24.69 -1.70 -1.07
CA SER A 201 -25.69 -1.17 -0.13
C SER A 201 -26.15 0.25 -0.50
N GLU A 202 -27.21 0.72 0.16
CA GLU A 202 -27.61 2.13 0.08
C GLU A 202 -26.44 3.06 0.47
N PRO A 203 -26.29 4.21 -0.22
CA PRO A 203 -27.21 4.77 -1.22
C PRO A 203 -26.91 4.35 -2.68
N TYR A 204 -25.96 3.44 -2.91
CA TYR A 204 -25.40 3.22 -4.26
C TYR A 204 -26.07 2.08 -5.03
N GLY A 205 -26.39 0.96 -4.38
CA GLY A 205 -27.19 -0.09 -5.00
C GLY A 205 -26.57 -0.77 -6.22
N LYS A 206 -25.24 -0.91 -6.28
CA LYS A 206 -24.54 -1.45 -7.44
C LYS A 206 -24.43 -2.98 -7.41
N ASN A 207 -24.25 -3.59 -8.58
CA ASN A 207 -24.02 -5.03 -8.73
C ASN A 207 -22.52 -5.32 -8.73
N ILE A 208 -22.02 -5.96 -7.68
CA ILE A 208 -20.59 -6.16 -7.45
C ILE A 208 -20.17 -7.60 -7.69
N ILE A 209 -19.06 -7.76 -8.40
CA ILE A 209 -18.35 -9.02 -8.58
C ILE A 209 -17.01 -8.91 -7.85
N GLY A 210 -16.92 -9.49 -6.64
CA GLY A 210 -15.67 -9.57 -5.89
C GLY A 210 -14.78 -10.69 -6.43
N ILE A 211 -13.66 -10.32 -7.04
CA ILE A 211 -12.69 -11.26 -7.62
C ILE A 211 -11.52 -11.42 -6.66
N GLU A 212 -11.32 -12.65 -6.19
CA GLU A 212 -10.26 -12.97 -5.23
C GLU A 212 -9.68 -14.36 -5.54
N SER A 213 -8.36 -14.45 -5.50
CA SER A 213 -7.62 -15.69 -5.76
C SER A 213 -7.61 -16.65 -4.56
N ARG A 214 -7.73 -16.13 -3.34
CA ARG A 214 -7.63 -16.89 -2.09
C ARG A 214 -9.00 -17.21 -1.53
N LYS A 215 -9.38 -18.48 -1.56
CA LYS A 215 -10.64 -18.97 -1.00
C LYS A 215 -10.90 -18.55 0.46
N ASN A 216 -9.87 -18.57 1.31
CA ASN A 216 -10.00 -18.15 2.72
C ASN A 216 -10.42 -16.68 2.86
N ASN A 217 -9.96 -15.79 1.97
CA ASN A 217 -10.36 -14.38 1.96
C ASN A 217 -11.84 -14.25 1.60
N ILE A 218 -12.30 -15.00 0.58
CA ILE A 218 -13.71 -15.04 0.16
C ILE A 218 -14.61 -15.54 1.31
N GLU A 219 -14.21 -16.61 2.00
CA GLU A 219 -14.96 -17.14 3.14
C GLU A 219 -15.03 -16.14 4.30
N GLY A 220 -13.92 -15.45 4.58
CA GLY A 220 -13.87 -14.36 5.55
C GLY A 220 -14.80 -13.19 5.18
N ALA A 221 -14.79 -12.76 3.92
CA ALA A 221 -15.67 -11.71 3.40
C ALA A 221 -17.15 -12.09 3.56
N LYS A 222 -17.53 -13.31 3.16
CA LYS A 222 -18.89 -13.86 3.35
C LYS A 222 -19.30 -13.89 4.83
N GLY A 223 -18.37 -14.17 5.73
CA GLY A 223 -18.61 -14.10 7.17
C GLY A 223 -18.97 -12.67 7.64
N ILE A 224 -18.28 -11.67 7.11
CA ILE A 224 -18.57 -10.25 7.39
C ILE A 224 -19.90 -9.84 6.77
N ASP A 225 -20.25 -10.33 5.58
CA ASP A 225 -21.55 -10.04 4.96
C ASP A 225 -22.71 -10.47 5.87
N VAL A 226 -22.61 -11.62 6.53
CA VAL A 226 -23.60 -12.08 7.52
C VAL A 226 -23.65 -11.15 8.74
N LEU A 227 -22.50 -10.67 9.21
CA LEU A 227 -22.43 -9.74 10.35
C LEU A 227 -22.96 -8.34 10.01
N ALA A 228 -22.79 -7.93 8.76
CA ALA A 228 -23.32 -6.68 8.21
C ALA A 228 -24.82 -6.75 7.90
N GLY A 229 -25.45 -7.93 8.04
CA GLY A 229 -26.87 -8.13 7.71
C GLY A 229 -27.15 -8.26 6.21
N LEU A 230 -26.10 -8.42 5.39
CA LEU A 230 -26.18 -8.54 3.92
C LEU A 230 -26.29 -9.99 3.43
N ALA A 231 -26.23 -10.96 4.34
CA ALA A 231 -26.37 -12.38 4.06
C ALA A 231 -27.01 -13.10 5.26
N PRO A 232 -27.72 -14.22 5.04
CA PRO A 232 -28.40 -14.90 6.13
C PRO A 232 -27.44 -15.54 7.11
N LYS A 233 -27.86 -15.58 8.37
CA LYS A 233 -27.20 -16.43 9.34
C LYS A 233 -27.63 -17.88 9.12
N LYS A 234 -26.68 -18.76 8.77
CA LYS A 234 -26.94 -20.20 8.71
C LYS A 234 -27.45 -20.69 10.08
N VAL A 235 -28.73 -21.04 10.15
CA VAL A 235 -29.33 -21.62 11.35
C VAL A 235 -28.85 -23.05 11.45
N VAL A 236 -27.94 -23.33 12.39
CA VAL A 236 -27.54 -24.71 12.69
C VAL A 236 -28.34 -25.18 13.90
N LEU A 237 -29.38 -25.98 13.64
CA LEU A 237 -30.09 -26.73 14.67
C LEU A 237 -29.11 -27.74 15.30
N ARG A 238 -28.71 -27.49 16.53
CA ARG A 238 -27.84 -28.38 17.32
C ARG A 238 -28.51 -28.67 18.65
N ASN A 239 -28.44 -29.92 19.09
CA ASN A 239 -28.83 -30.27 20.45
C ASN A 239 -27.85 -29.60 21.42
N LYS A 240 -28.34 -28.57 22.12
CA LYS A 240 -27.52 -27.69 22.98
C LYS A 240 -26.82 -28.44 24.11
N LYS A 241 -27.35 -29.59 24.56
CA LYS A 241 -26.72 -30.43 25.60
C LYS A 241 -25.58 -31.28 25.03
N GLU A 242 -25.77 -31.89 23.87
CA GLU A 242 -24.76 -32.74 23.23
C GLU A 242 -23.61 -31.90 22.67
N TRP A 243 -23.90 -30.77 22.03
CA TRP A 243 -22.88 -29.85 21.52
C TRP A 243 -22.00 -29.24 22.62
N ARG A 244 -22.59 -28.98 23.80
CA ARG A 244 -21.82 -28.52 24.98
C ARG A 244 -20.94 -29.64 25.54
N LYS A 245 -21.45 -30.87 25.60
CA LYS A 245 -20.68 -32.06 26.01
C LYS A 245 -19.54 -32.38 25.04
N GLU A 246 -19.75 -32.22 23.74
CA GLU A 246 -18.69 -32.35 22.72
C GLU A 246 -17.63 -31.27 22.86
N LYS A 247 -18.03 -30.00 23.00
CA LYS A 247 -17.06 -28.90 23.20
C LYS A 247 -16.30 -28.95 24.53
N GLU A 248 -16.89 -29.54 25.57
CA GLU A 248 -16.22 -29.82 26.84
C GLU A 248 -15.23 -30.99 26.71
N LYS A 249 -15.46 -31.94 25.79
CA LYS A 249 -14.51 -33.01 25.46
C LYS A 249 -13.35 -32.54 24.57
N ASP A 250 -13.58 -31.56 23.70
CA ASP A 250 -12.57 -31.02 22.76
C ASP A 250 -11.72 -29.86 23.34
N GLY A 251 -11.80 -29.57 24.65
CA GLY A 251 -10.76 -28.82 25.37
C GLY A 251 -10.70 -27.29 25.23
N GLY A 252 -11.82 -26.57 24.99
CA GLY A 252 -11.82 -25.09 24.94
C GLY A 252 -12.74 -24.41 25.97
N PRO A 253 -12.28 -23.48 26.82
CA PRO A 253 -13.15 -22.83 27.82
C PRO A 253 -14.13 -21.83 27.18
N LEU A 254 -15.42 -22.00 27.45
CA LEU A 254 -16.48 -21.05 27.09
C LEU A 254 -16.51 -19.87 28.08
N LYS A 255 -16.13 -18.66 27.65
CA LYS A 255 -16.38 -17.43 28.41
C LYS A 255 -17.90 -17.23 28.56
N LYS A 256 -18.41 -17.36 29.79
CA LYS A 256 -19.79 -17.01 30.14
C LYS A 256 -20.00 -15.50 29.96
N GLY A 257 -20.98 -15.12 29.15
CA GLY A 257 -21.41 -13.73 29.02
C GLY A 257 -21.91 -13.18 30.37
N ARG A 258 -21.46 -11.97 30.72
CA ARG A 258 -21.96 -11.18 31.86
C ARG A 258 -23.45 -10.86 31.63
N GLY A 259 -24.32 -11.57 32.34
CA GLY A 259 -25.71 -11.17 32.55
C GLY A 259 -25.78 -10.04 33.58
N LYS A 260 -26.64 -9.05 33.32
CA LYS A 260 -27.08 -8.00 34.24
C LYS A 260 -27.28 -8.56 35.66
N LYS A 261 -26.55 -8.02 36.64
CA LYS A 261 -26.95 -8.13 38.05
C LYS A 261 -27.86 -6.95 38.38
N LYS A 262 -29.07 -7.30 38.81
CA LYS A 262 -30.09 -6.44 39.39
C LYS A 262 -29.65 -6.08 40.82
N GLN A 263 -29.86 -4.83 41.23
CA GLN A 263 -29.65 -4.32 42.59
C GLN A 263 -30.43 -5.14 43.62
N GLU A 264 -29.78 -5.44 44.74
CA GLU A 264 -30.41 -5.66 46.03
C GLU A 264 -29.80 -4.64 47.01
N GLU A 265 -30.71 -3.99 47.73
CA GLU A 265 -30.50 -2.90 48.68
C GLU A 265 -29.70 -3.35 49.91
N CYS A 266 -28.91 -2.43 50.47
CA CYS A 266 -28.62 -2.43 51.89
C CYS A 266 -29.16 -1.12 52.49
N GLU A 267 -30.11 -1.28 53.40
CA GLU A 267 -30.52 -0.29 54.39
C GLU A 267 -29.32 0.01 55.30
N ASP A 268 -29.00 1.28 55.54
CA ASP A 268 -29.13 1.92 56.85
C ASP A 268 -28.40 3.28 56.88
N CYS A 269 -29.19 4.29 57.25
CA CYS A 269 -28.93 5.65 57.77
C CYS A 269 -27.70 6.49 57.31
N GLY A 270 -27.82 7.80 57.04
CA GLY A 270 -28.92 8.75 57.20
C GLY A 270 -28.42 10.20 56.99
N ASP A 271 -29.33 11.06 56.53
CA ASP A 271 -29.39 12.54 56.60
C ASP A 271 -28.12 13.34 56.22
N GLY A 272 -28.05 14.07 55.10
CA GLY A 272 -28.89 15.22 54.68
C GLY A 272 -28.11 16.55 54.90
N PRO A 273 -28.42 17.70 54.26
CA PRO A 273 -29.40 17.95 53.22
C PRO A 273 -28.85 18.69 51.97
N GLU A 274 -29.80 18.83 51.06
CA GLU A 274 -29.89 19.55 49.79
C GLU A 274 -29.38 20.99 49.69
N GLU A 275 -29.00 21.30 48.45
CA GLU A 275 -29.23 22.52 47.65
C GLU A 275 -28.75 23.88 48.15
N THR A 276 -28.00 24.57 47.26
CA THR A 276 -28.44 25.87 46.73
C THR A 276 -27.70 26.22 45.43
N ASN A 277 -28.45 26.86 44.53
CA ASN A 277 -28.03 27.47 43.28
C ASN A 277 -26.95 28.55 43.46
N ALA A 278 -26.05 28.71 42.49
CA ALA A 278 -25.92 29.91 41.64
C ALA A 278 -24.51 30.09 41.03
N ALA A 279 -24.52 30.19 39.69
CA ALA A 279 -23.86 31.21 38.87
C ALA A 279 -22.31 31.30 38.73
N GLU A 280 -21.96 31.63 37.48
CA GLU A 280 -20.75 32.32 36.97
C GLU A 280 -19.58 31.48 36.37
N THR A 281 -19.45 31.66 35.05
CA THR A 281 -18.37 31.37 34.07
C THR A 281 -17.03 32.10 34.38
N PRO A 282 -15.91 31.94 33.61
CA PRO A 282 -15.49 30.94 32.61
C PRO A 282 -14.03 30.41 32.81
N GLU A 283 -13.56 29.60 31.85
CA GLU A 283 -12.16 29.37 31.41
C GLU A 283 -11.42 28.06 31.77
N GLU A 284 -10.65 27.60 30.76
CA GLU A 284 -9.68 26.50 30.68
C GLU A 284 -10.18 25.06 30.42
N GLU A 285 -10.58 24.79 29.16
CA GLU A 285 -10.51 23.44 28.59
C GLU A 285 -9.08 23.12 28.14
N THR A 286 -8.43 22.22 28.88
CA THR A 286 -7.20 21.54 28.48
C THR A 286 -7.55 20.36 27.56
N THR A 287 -7.20 20.46 26.28
CA THR A 287 -7.37 19.39 25.30
C THR A 287 -6.25 18.35 25.42
N ALA A 288 -6.42 17.37 26.30
CA ALA A 288 -5.58 16.18 26.39
C ALA A 288 -6.39 14.92 26.01
N ALA A 289 -6.83 14.83 24.74
CA ALA A 289 -7.50 13.65 24.20
C ALA A 289 -7.51 13.63 22.66
N ALA A 290 -6.34 13.74 22.02
CA ALA A 290 -6.22 13.61 20.56
C ALA A 290 -5.02 12.77 20.08
N GLU A 291 -4.24 12.18 20.98
CA GLU A 291 -2.96 11.51 20.63
C GLU A 291 -3.05 10.02 20.31
N GLU A 292 -4.24 9.43 20.24
CA GLU A 292 -4.37 8.01 19.91
C GLU A 292 -4.81 7.76 18.47
N LYS A 293 -3.85 7.28 17.67
CA LYS A 293 -4.02 6.34 16.53
C LYS A 293 -3.92 6.94 15.12
N ALA A 294 -2.71 7.32 14.74
CA ALA A 294 -2.23 7.32 13.35
C ALA A 294 -1.19 6.20 13.05
N GLN A 295 -0.93 5.30 13.99
CA GLN A 295 0.06 4.20 13.84
C GLN A 295 -0.51 3.05 12.98
N GLY A 296 -0.41 3.21 11.66
CA GLY A 296 -0.80 2.18 10.70
C GLY A 296 -0.16 2.37 9.32
N GLN A 297 1.10 2.83 9.27
CA GLN A 297 1.96 2.64 8.10
C GLN A 297 2.93 1.51 8.44
N GLU A 298 2.68 0.34 7.84
CA GLU A 298 3.58 -0.80 7.96
C GLU A 298 4.91 -0.46 7.28
N ASP A 299 5.97 -0.49 8.10
CA ASP A 299 7.36 -0.26 7.74
C ASP A 299 7.75 -1.14 6.53
N ALA A 300 7.93 -0.54 5.34
CA ALA A 300 8.35 -1.23 4.11
C ALA A 300 9.70 -1.96 4.24
N PHE A 301 10.45 -1.73 5.33
CA PHE A 301 11.73 -2.38 5.63
C PHE A 301 11.64 -3.41 6.78
N ALA A 302 10.56 -3.49 7.55
CA ALA A 302 10.48 -4.33 8.75
C ALA A 302 9.85 -5.71 8.49
N GLY A 303 10.66 -6.62 7.92
CA GLY A 303 10.38 -8.05 7.97
C GLY A 303 9.56 -8.52 6.78
N PHE A 304 10.25 -8.83 5.70
CA PHE A 304 9.66 -9.54 4.59
C PHE A 304 9.58 -11.03 4.94
N ALA A 305 8.48 -11.43 5.55
CA ALA A 305 7.98 -12.79 5.50
C ALA A 305 6.45 -12.73 5.59
N PRO A 306 5.73 -12.54 4.47
CA PRO A 306 4.35 -13.00 4.44
C PRO A 306 4.40 -14.52 4.46
N GLU A 307 3.85 -15.13 5.52
CA GLU A 307 3.52 -16.55 5.53
C GLU A 307 2.76 -16.90 4.23
N GLY A 308 3.25 -17.91 3.50
CA GLY A 308 2.63 -18.43 2.27
C GLY A 308 3.28 -18.00 0.94
N THR A 309 4.60 -17.79 0.87
CA THR A 309 5.31 -17.47 -0.39
C THR A 309 6.02 -18.65 -1.06
N ALA A 310 5.96 -19.85 -0.48
CA ALA A 310 6.55 -21.06 -1.08
C ALA A 310 5.85 -21.49 -2.40
N ASP A 311 4.63 -21.03 -2.66
CA ASP A 311 3.84 -21.45 -3.85
C ASP A 311 4.13 -20.62 -5.12
N PHE A 312 5.09 -19.69 -5.12
CA PHE A 312 5.37 -18.84 -6.28
C PHE A 312 6.47 -19.36 -7.23
N VAL A 313 7.11 -20.50 -6.94
CA VAL A 313 8.18 -21.09 -7.78
C VAL A 313 7.94 -22.57 -8.07
N GLN A 314 6.69 -22.99 -8.25
CA GLN A 314 6.44 -24.23 -8.98
C GLN A 314 6.17 -23.88 -10.43
N GLU A 315 7.07 -24.30 -11.33
CA GLU A 315 6.78 -24.45 -12.75
C GLU A 315 5.60 -25.42 -12.86
N VAL A 316 4.39 -24.88 -13.01
CA VAL A 316 3.25 -25.67 -13.45
C VAL A 316 3.29 -25.67 -14.96
N GLU A 317 3.27 -26.87 -15.55
CA GLU A 317 3.30 -27.08 -16.99
C GLU A 317 2.27 -26.19 -17.70
N LYS A 318 2.72 -25.49 -18.74
CA LYS A 318 1.88 -24.64 -19.59
C LYS A 318 0.93 -25.54 -20.39
N GLU A 319 -0.29 -25.74 -19.90
CA GLU A 319 -1.34 -26.29 -20.74
C GLU A 319 -1.81 -25.22 -21.73
N THR A 320 -1.45 -25.40 -23.00
CA THR A 320 -2.06 -24.67 -24.10
C THR A 320 -3.53 -25.07 -24.21
N PHE A 321 -4.42 -24.15 -23.88
CA PHE A 321 -5.85 -24.44 -23.77
C PHE A 321 -6.55 -24.41 -25.14
N ASN A 322 -6.93 -25.59 -25.62
CA ASN A 322 -7.87 -25.80 -26.73
C ASN A 322 -9.15 -26.45 -26.19
N GLY A 323 -10.14 -25.64 -25.82
CA GLY A 323 -11.54 -26.08 -25.63
C GLY A 323 -12.08 -26.05 -24.19
N ILE A 324 -13.38 -25.75 -24.06
CA ILE A 324 -14.16 -25.49 -22.82
C ILE A 324 -13.86 -26.50 -21.68
N PRO A 325 -13.56 -26.06 -20.43
CA PRO A 325 -13.29 -26.99 -19.34
C PRO A 325 -14.62 -27.52 -18.79
N LYS A 326 -14.72 -28.85 -18.67
CA LYS A 326 -15.85 -29.51 -17.98
C LYS A 326 -15.67 -29.36 -16.47
N GLY A 327 -16.46 -28.47 -15.84
CA GLY A 327 -16.68 -28.47 -14.38
C GLY A 327 -16.50 -27.13 -13.65
N SER A 328 -17.12 -26.04 -14.10
CA SER A 328 -17.07 -24.77 -13.36
C SER A 328 -17.69 -24.91 -11.95
N LYS A 329 -16.95 -24.46 -10.93
CA LYS A 329 -17.41 -24.43 -9.54
C LYS A 329 -18.41 -23.27 -9.37
N LYS A 330 -19.46 -23.52 -8.57
CA LYS A 330 -20.67 -22.67 -8.48
C LYS A 330 -20.37 -21.30 -7.85
N ALA A 331 -20.48 -20.20 -8.61
CA ALA A 331 -20.57 -18.85 -8.07
C ALA A 331 -21.91 -18.66 -7.32
N LYS A 332 -21.90 -17.86 -6.24
CA LYS A 332 -23.08 -17.61 -5.39
C LYS A 332 -23.37 -16.10 -5.35
N LEU A 333 -24.56 -15.72 -5.81
CA LEU A 333 -25.08 -14.35 -5.79
C LEU A 333 -25.89 -14.09 -4.51
N HIS A 334 -25.68 -12.94 -3.87
CA HIS A 334 -26.49 -12.41 -2.78
C HIS A 334 -27.24 -11.15 -3.26
N LEU A 335 -28.56 -11.14 -3.16
CA LEU A 335 -29.42 -9.99 -3.47
C LEU A 335 -29.73 -9.23 -2.17
N LEU A 336 -29.71 -7.90 -2.22
CA LEU A 336 -29.99 -7.05 -1.07
C LEU A 336 -31.43 -6.49 -1.16
N GLU A 337 -32.20 -6.62 -0.08
CA GLU A 337 -33.58 -6.08 0.01
C GLU A 337 -33.60 -4.54 0.10
N GLU A 338 -32.62 -3.95 0.80
CA GLU A 338 -32.43 -2.50 0.90
C GLU A 338 -31.37 -2.04 -0.12
N GLY A 339 -31.77 -1.22 -1.09
CA GLY A 339 -30.86 -0.56 -2.04
C GLY A 339 -30.72 -1.18 -3.43
N ASN A 340 -31.41 -2.28 -3.77
CA ASN A 340 -31.37 -2.93 -5.11
C ASN A 340 -30.00 -3.43 -5.63
N GLY A 341 -28.95 -3.46 -4.80
CA GLY A 341 -27.63 -3.96 -5.19
C GLY A 341 -27.46 -5.46 -4.99
N SER A 342 -26.33 -5.98 -5.47
CA SER A 342 -25.99 -7.40 -5.32
C SER A 342 -24.49 -7.64 -5.15
N ILE A 343 -24.13 -8.77 -4.52
CA ILE A 343 -22.74 -9.20 -4.34
C ILE A 343 -22.58 -10.64 -4.85
N GLN A 344 -21.67 -10.82 -5.79
CA GLN A 344 -21.22 -12.11 -6.28
C GLN A 344 -19.72 -12.27 -6.01
N TYR A 345 -19.30 -13.45 -5.55
CA TYR A 345 -17.89 -13.78 -5.39
C TYR A 345 -17.44 -14.78 -6.45
N VAL A 346 -16.30 -14.49 -7.09
CA VAL A 346 -15.65 -15.36 -8.08
C VAL A 346 -14.23 -15.65 -7.61
N GLU A 347 -13.91 -16.93 -7.46
CA GLU A 347 -12.55 -17.39 -7.14
C GLU A 347 -11.74 -17.44 -8.43
N HIS A 348 -10.82 -16.48 -8.62
CA HIS A 348 -10.03 -16.40 -9.84
C HIS A 348 -8.68 -15.69 -9.59
N ARG A 349 -7.61 -16.24 -10.18
CA ARG A 349 -6.27 -15.64 -10.17
C ARG A 349 -6.08 -14.89 -11.48
N LEU A 350 -5.81 -13.59 -11.38
CA LEU A 350 -5.61 -12.71 -12.53
C LEU A 350 -4.16 -12.75 -12.99
N GLU A 351 -3.94 -13.18 -14.23
CA GLU A 351 -2.59 -13.39 -14.80
C GLU A 351 -2.22 -12.36 -15.86
N ASP A 352 -3.18 -11.84 -16.62
CA ASP A 352 -2.92 -10.98 -17.78
C ASP A 352 -3.97 -9.88 -18.03
N GLY A 353 -5.10 -9.92 -17.31
CA GLY A 353 -6.25 -9.03 -17.48
C GLY A 353 -7.39 -9.61 -18.32
N ASN A 354 -7.26 -10.84 -18.85
CA ASN A 354 -8.34 -11.53 -19.56
C ASN A 354 -9.41 -12.02 -18.57
N LEU A 355 -10.64 -11.55 -18.74
CA LEU A 355 -11.78 -11.84 -17.88
C LEU A 355 -12.80 -12.76 -18.53
N ALA A 356 -12.48 -13.42 -19.65
CA ALA A 356 -13.43 -14.26 -20.38
C ALA A 356 -14.13 -15.29 -19.48
N HIS A 357 -13.39 -15.92 -18.55
CA HIS A 357 -13.95 -16.87 -17.58
C HIS A 357 -14.88 -16.18 -16.57
N VAL A 358 -14.42 -15.06 -15.98
CA VAL A 358 -15.22 -14.29 -15.01
C VAL A 358 -16.52 -13.78 -15.64
N ILE A 359 -16.46 -13.25 -16.86
CA ILE A 359 -17.62 -12.76 -17.63
C ILE A 359 -18.64 -13.87 -17.86
N GLN A 360 -18.18 -15.11 -18.07
CA GLN A 360 -19.08 -16.26 -18.24
C GLN A 360 -19.84 -16.62 -16.96
N GLU A 361 -19.33 -16.21 -15.80
CA GLU A 361 -19.94 -16.49 -14.50
C GLU A 361 -20.88 -15.39 -14.02
N ILE A 362 -20.99 -14.25 -14.72
CA ILE A 362 -21.79 -13.12 -14.24
C ILE A 362 -23.28 -13.47 -14.30
N VAL A 363 -23.95 -13.34 -13.17
CA VAL A 363 -25.39 -13.54 -13.04
C VAL A 363 -26.11 -12.20 -13.23
N ASP A 364 -27.24 -12.21 -13.93
CA ASP A 364 -28.15 -11.07 -14.03
C ASP A 364 -29.10 -11.06 -12.83
N PRO A 365 -29.00 -10.09 -11.89
CA PRO A 365 -29.84 -10.04 -10.71
C PRO A 365 -31.35 -9.99 -11.02
N SER A 366 -31.74 -9.37 -12.14
CA SER A 366 -33.15 -9.21 -12.53
C SER A 366 -33.81 -10.55 -12.91
N LYS A 367 -33.05 -11.48 -13.48
CA LYS A 367 -33.54 -12.80 -13.92
C LYS A 367 -33.69 -13.79 -12.76
N VAL A 368 -32.98 -13.55 -11.66
CA VAL A 368 -33.06 -14.41 -10.46
C VAL A 368 -34.35 -14.14 -9.68
N GLY A 369 -34.79 -12.88 -9.57
CA GLY A 369 -36.04 -12.52 -8.89
C GLY A 369 -37.30 -13.09 -9.56
N SER A 370 -37.30 -13.25 -10.88
CA SER A 370 -38.46 -13.78 -11.64
C SER A 370 -38.67 -15.29 -11.49
N GLU A 371 -37.60 -16.09 -11.30
CA GLU A 371 -37.74 -17.56 -11.17
C GLU A 371 -38.35 -17.97 -9.81
N GLN A 372 -38.10 -17.20 -8.74
CA GLN A 372 -38.59 -17.49 -7.39
C GLN A 372 -40.08 -17.18 -7.17
N SER A 373 -40.69 -16.31 -7.99
CA SER A 373 -42.14 -16.03 -7.93
C SER A 373 -43.01 -17.26 -8.28
N SER A 374 -42.42 -18.32 -8.85
CA SER A 374 -43.15 -19.49 -9.35
C SER A 374 -43.13 -20.72 -8.41
N THR A 375 -42.29 -20.72 -7.37
CA THR A 375 -42.19 -21.83 -6.40
C THR A 375 -42.22 -21.31 -4.97
N SER A 376 -43.43 -21.04 -4.47
CA SER A 376 -43.66 -20.64 -3.08
C SER A 376 -43.48 -21.82 -2.11
N ALA A 377 -42.33 -21.90 -1.44
CA ALA A 377 -42.27 -22.48 -0.10
C ALA A 377 -42.21 -21.31 0.89
N LYS A 378 -43.13 -21.29 1.86
CA LYS A 378 -43.24 -20.24 2.88
C LYS A 378 -41.94 -20.12 3.67
N GLU A 379 -41.12 -19.12 3.37
CA GLU A 379 -40.03 -18.67 4.23
C GLU A 379 -40.56 -17.65 5.25
N ASP A 380 -39.97 -17.74 6.44
CA ASP A 380 -40.37 -17.07 7.68
C ASP A 380 -40.37 -15.55 7.52
N ALA A 381 -41.52 -14.88 7.72
CA ALA A 381 -41.74 -13.44 7.49
C ALA A 381 -40.94 -12.50 8.44
N ASN A 382 -39.94 -13.03 9.14
CA ASN A 382 -39.12 -12.34 10.12
C ASN A 382 -37.61 -12.45 9.82
N GLN A 383 -37.25 -12.84 8.60
CA GLN A 383 -35.87 -12.82 8.09
C GLN A 383 -35.80 -11.80 6.93
N PRO A 384 -34.94 -10.78 7.00
CA PRO A 384 -34.87 -9.67 6.03
C PRO A 384 -34.07 -10.05 4.77
N PHE A 385 -34.21 -11.30 4.30
CA PHE A 385 -33.39 -11.77 3.18
C PHE A 385 -34.11 -12.81 2.33
N VAL A 386 -33.97 -12.66 1.02
CA VAL A 386 -34.17 -13.72 0.04
C VAL A 386 -32.84 -14.46 -0.13
N THR A 387 -32.69 -15.67 0.43
CA THR A 387 -31.43 -16.42 0.26
C THR A 387 -31.51 -17.55 -0.77
N THR A 388 -30.58 -17.45 -1.72
CA THR A 388 -29.80 -18.50 -2.40
C THR A 388 -30.25 -19.02 -3.77
N THR A 389 -29.37 -18.70 -4.74
CA THR A 389 -28.84 -19.50 -5.87
C THR A 389 -29.77 -19.89 -7.01
N PRO A 390 -29.23 -19.73 -8.23
CA PRO A 390 -28.73 -20.92 -8.91
C PRO A 390 -27.23 -20.83 -9.17
N ALA A 391 -26.62 -21.98 -9.50
CA ALA A 391 -25.37 -21.96 -10.26
C ALA A 391 -25.62 -21.13 -11.53
N VAL A 392 -24.58 -20.49 -12.08
CA VAL A 392 -24.72 -19.74 -13.34
C VAL A 392 -25.30 -20.69 -14.40
N THR A 393 -26.56 -20.48 -14.77
CA THR A 393 -27.26 -21.24 -15.81
C THR A 393 -27.36 -20.39 -17.07
N ALA A 394 -27.66 -21.02 -18.20
CA ALA A 394 -27.97 -20.28 -19.43
C ALA A 394 -29.14 -19.29 -19.25
N SER A 395 -30.10 -19.57 -18.35
CA SER A 395 -31.24 -18.69 -18.06
C SER A 395 -30.88 -17.48 -17.18
N THR A 396 -29.97 -17.64 -16.22
CA THR A 396 -29.64 -16.61 -15.22
C THR A 396 -28.40 -15.79 -15.54
N ARG A 397 -27.60 -16.22 -16.52
CA ARG A 397 -26.40 -15.50 -16.94
C ARG A 397 -26.72 -14.12 -17.54
N ALA A 398 -25.90 -13.13 -17.19
CA ALA A 398 -25.91 -11.81 -17.81
C ALA A 398 -25.52 -11.92 -19.29
N GLN A 399 -26.34 -11.32 -20.14
CA GLN A 399 -26.08 -11.23 -21.59
C GLN A 399 -25.37 -9.90 -21.85
N ASP A 400 -24.20 -9.96 -22.49
CA ASP A 400 -23.38 -8.79 -22.86
C ASP A 400 -23.25 -7.72 -21.76
N PRO A 401 -22.74 -8.07 -20.56
CA PRO A 401 -22.66 -7.11 -19.46
C PRO A 401 -21.66 -5.98 -19.77
N ASN A 402 -22.06 -4.75 -19.46
CA ASN A 402 -21.17 -3.59 -19.40
C ASN A 402 -20.49 -3.55 -18.03
N LEU A 403 -19.17 -3.78 -18.00
CA LEU A 403 -18.39 -3.86 -16.78
C LEU A 403 -17.55 -2.62 -16.56
N MET A 404 -17.46 -2.21 -15.29
CA MET A 404 -16.38 -1.36 -14.80
C MET A 404 -15.48 -2.18 -13.89
N VAL A 405 -14.18 -2.19 -14.14
CA VAL A 405 -13.21 -2.84 -13.26
C VAL A 405 -12.65 -1.81 -12.29
N ILE A 406 -12.65 -2.14 -11.00
CA ILE A 406 -12.13 -1.27 -9.96
C ILE A 406 -11.14 -2.02 -9.08
N SER A 407 -10.31 -1.26 -8.37
CA SER A 407 -9.58 -1.82 -7.24
C SER A 407 -9.14 -0.73 -6.26
N LEU A 408 -9.14 -1.07 -4.98
CA LEU A 408 -8.54 -0.27 -3.91
C LEU A 408 -7.40 -1.07 -3.27
N HIS A 409 -6.17 -0.56 -3.35
CA HIS A 409 -4.93 -1.22 -2.90
C HIS A 409 -4.50 -2.42 -3.76
N SER A 410 -4.57 -2.30 -5.08
CA SER A 410 -3.96 -3.30 -5.96
C SER A 410 -2.43 -3.31 -5.82
N CYS A 411 -1.89 -4.49 -5.50
CA CYS A 411 -0.46 -4.71 -5.32
C CYS A 411 0.22 -5.16 -6.62
N GLY A 412 1.45 -4.67 -6.87
CA GLY A 412 2.27 -5.10 -8.00
C GLY A 412 1.55 -5.01 -9.35
N ASN A 413 1.66 -6.07 -10.15
CA ASN A 413 1.09 -6.15 -11.50
C ASN A 413 -0.44 -6.21 -11.53
N LEU A 414 -1.13 -6.32 -10.40
CA LEU A 414 -2.59 -6.37 -10.39
C LEU A 414 -3.21 -5.10 -11.00
N VAL A 415 -2.58 -3.93 -10.79
CA VAL A 415 -2.98 -2.70 -11.47
C VAL A 415 -2.82 -2.87 -12.99
N HIS A 416 -1.70 -3.41 -13.46
CA HIS A 416 -1.43 -3.60 -14.89
C HIS A 416 -2.45 -4.55 -15.52
N HIS A 417 -2.80 -5.64 -14.83
CA HIS A 417 -3.82 -6.59 -15.29
C HIS A 417 -5.21 -5.93 -15.34
N GLY A 418 -5.56 -5.09 -14.36
CA GLY A 418 -6.81 -4.33 -14.40
C GLY A 418 -6.87 -3.33 -15.55
N LEU A 419 -5.79 -2.59 -15.82
CA LEU A 419 -5.73 -1.68 -16.98
C LEU A 419 -5.82 -2.46 -18.31
N ARG A 420 -5.08 -3.58 -18.43
CA ARG A 420 -5.14 -4.48 -19.60
C ARG A 420 -6.54 -5.04 -19.83
N SER A 421 -7.31 -5.28 -18.77
CA SER A 421 -8.66 -5.79 -18.89
C SER A 421 -9.58 -4.89 -19.72
N LEU A 422 -9.33 -3.58 -19.76
CA LEU A 422 -10.09 -2.63 -20.58
C LEU A 422 -9.93 -2.91 -22.08
N SER A 423 -8.71 -3.26 -22.51
CA SER A 423 -8.41 -3.53 -23.92
C SER A 423 -8.77 -4.97 -24.29
N LEU A 424 -8.42 -5.93 -23.43
CA LEU A 424 -8.59 -7.36 -23.71
C LEU A 424 -10.05 -7.83 -23.72
N ASN A 425 -10.94 -7.14 -23.00
CA ASN A 425 -12.32 -7.60 -22.83
C ASN A 425 -13.31 -6.60 -23.46
N ARG A 426 -14.18 -7.10 -24.36
CA ARG A 426 -15.25 -6.28 -24.96
C ARG A 426 -16.28 -5.80 -23.93
N ALA A 427 -16.52 -6.60 -22.89
CA ALA A 427 -17.47 -6.31 -21.81
C ALA A 427 -16.99 -5.17 -20.90
N VAL A 428 -15.68 -5.00 -20.73
CA VAL A 428 -15.12 -3.95 -19.87
C VAL A 428 -15.16 -2.61 -20.61
N LYS A 429 -15.89 -1.65 -20.05
CA LYS A 429 -16.11 -0.30 -20.61
C LYS A 429 -15.31 0.77 -19.89
N ALA A 430 -14.98 0.53 -18.62
CA ALA A 430 -14.24 1.46 -17.78
C ALA A 430 -13.33 0.74 -16.79
N VAL A 431 -12.25 1.39 -16.38
CA VAL A 431 -11.39 0.97 -15.26
C VAL A 431 -11.17 2.15 -14.31
N ALA A 432 -11.10 1.88 -13.00
CA ALA A 432 -10.67 2.84 -11.98
C ALA A 432 -9.78 2.14 -10.95
N MET A 433 -8.47 2.34 -11.06
CA MET A 433 -7.47 1.51 -10.38
C MET A 433 -6.60 2.33 -9.42
N ILE A 434 -6.56 1.95 -8.14
CA ILE A 434 -5.66 2.51 -7.13
C ILE A 434 -4.60 1.48 -6.75
N GLY A 435 -3.33 1.79 -7.00
CA GLY A 435 -2.19 0.96 -6.61
C GLY A 435 -1.62 1.31 -5.25
N CYS A 436 -0.98 0.35 -4.56
CA CYS A 436 -0.39 0.60 -3.23
C CYS A 436 1.03 0.04 -2.98
N CYS A 437 1.38 -1.11 -3.56
CA CYS A 437 2.63 -1.84 -3.26
C CYS A 437 3.48 -2.04 -4.52
N TYR A 438 4.25 -1.03 -4.91
CA TYR A 438 5.08 -1.08 -6.12
C TYR A 438 6.24 -2.07 -6.02
N ASN A 439 6.68 -2.42 -4.81
CA ASN A 439 7.74 -3.42 -4.59
C ASN A 439 7.35 -4.84 -5.05
N LEU A 440 6.06 -5.11 -5.26
CA LEU A 440 5.55 -6.37 -5.80
C LEU A 440 5.36 -6.34 -7.33
N MET A 441 5.68 -5.22 -7.96
CA MET A 441 5.70 -5.07 -9.42
C MET A 441 6.94 -5.78 -9.99
N THR A 442 6.82 -6.37 -11.17
CA THR A 442 7.94 -6.99 -11.90
C THR A 442 8.49 -6.04 -12.99
N GLU A 443 9.69 -6.31 -13.50
CA GLU A 443 10.26 -5.54 -14.63
C GLU A 443 10.04 -6.26 -15.97
N ARG A 444 9.65 -5.49 -17.00
CA ARG A 444 9.44 -5.94 -18.39
C ARG A 444 10.73 -6.06 -19.18
N LEU A 445 11.63 -5.09 -19.03
CA LEU A 445 12.83 -4.97 -19.85
C LEU A 445 14.07 -5.68 -19.26
N GLY A 446 13.90 -6.41 -18.16
CA GLY A 446 15.00 -7.01 -17.42
C GLY A 446 15.60 -6.09 -16.36
N PRO A 447 16.78 -6.44 -15.80
CA PRO A 447 17.31 -5.74 -14.65
C PRO A 447 17.62 -4.28 -15.01
N PRO A 448 17.48 -3.35 -14.04
CA PRO A 448 17.80 -1.94 -14.25
C PRO A 448 19.16 -1.72 -14.92
N SER A 449 19.17 -0.99 -16.03
CA SER A 449 20.36 -0.63 -16.80
C SER A 449 21.34 0.22 -15.97
N TYR A 450 20.81 0.88 -14.95
CA TYR A 450 21.57 1.66 -13.99
C TYR A 450 22.13 0.78 -12.87
N LYS A 451 23.35 0.29 -13.10
CA LYS A 451 24.22 -0.21 -12.02
C LYS A 451 24.73 0.99 -11.22
N LEU A 452 24.01 1.38 -10.16
CA LEU A 452 24.66 2.15 -9.09
C LEU A 452 25.86 1.34 -8.60
N PRO A 453 26.94 1.98 -8.12
CA PRO A 453 28.08 1.27 -7.57
C PRO A 453 27.56 0.20 -6.60
N GLN A 454 27.58 -1.07 -7.01
CA GLN A 454 26.77 -2.11 -6.38
C GLN A 454 27.28 -2.28 -4.95
N LEU A 455 26.51 -1.78 -3.98
CA LEU A 455 26.93 -1.86 -2.58
C LEU A 455 26.76 -3.28 -2.01
N ARG A 456 25.95 -4.17 -2.65
CA ARG A 456 25.80 -5.62 -2.35
C ARG A 456 25.21 -6.42 -3.54
N PRO A 457 25.31 -7.76 -3.53
CA PRO A 457 24.44 -8.65 -4.32
C PRO A 457 22.98 -8.53 -3.89
N ASN A 458 22.04 -8.78 -4.80
CA ASN A 458 20.62 -8.70 -4.53
C ASN A 458 20.13 -9.96 -3.80
N HIS A 459 19.14 -9.84 -2.91
CA HIS A 459 18.45 -10.99 -2.34
C HIS A 459 17.81 -11.83 -3.48
N PRO A 460 17.76 -13.18 -3.43
CA PRO A 460 17.35 -14.02 -4.57
C PRO A 460 15.97 -13.68 -5.16
N ARG A 461 14.98 -13.37 -4.31
CA ARG A 461 13.65 -12.87 -4.76
C ARG A 461 13.73 -11.54 -5.51
N LEU A 462 14.68 -10.68 -5.15
CA LEU A 462 14.88 -9.36 -5.76
C LEU A 462 15.54 -9.50 -7.13
N GLU A 463 16.47 -10.44 -7.28
CA GLU A 463 16.97 -10.85 -8.60
C GLU A 463 15.87 -11.44 -9.46
N ALA A 464 15.07 -12.37 -8.92
CA ALA A 464 14.01 -13.02 -9.69
C ALA A 464 12.98 -12.02 -10.24
N THR A 465 12.58 -11.01 -9.45
CA THR A 465 11.59 -10.01 -9.90
C THR A 465 12.17 -8.90 -10.79
N ALA A 466 13.45 -8.55 -10.63
CA ALA A 466 14.15 -7.61 -11.50
C ALA A 466 14.57 -8.25 -12.84
N ASN A 467 14.87 -9.55 -12.84
CA ASN A 467 15.20 -10.34 -14.03
C ASN A 467 13.99 -11.12 -14.54
N ALA A 468 12.77 -10.72 -14.18
CA ALA A 468 11.57 -11.47 -14.55
C ALA A 468 11.32 -11.43 -16.08
N PHE A 469 11.73 -10.36 -16.76
CA PHE A 469 11.39 -10.08 -18.16
C PHE A 469 9.90 -10.28 -18.41
N ASP A 470 9.10 -9.80 -17.47
CA ASP A 470 7.67 -10.05 -17.41
C ASP A 470 6.98 -9.12 -18.43
N PRO A 471 6.31 -9.64 -19.47
CA PRO A 471 5.63 -8.80 -20.45
C PRO A 471 4.53 -7.91 -19.85
N HIS A 472 4.08 -8.18 -18.61
CA HIS A 472 3.12 -7.38 -17.87
C HIS A 472 3.77 -6.53 -16.76
N GLY A 473 5.09 -6.54 -16.66
CA GLY A 473 5.86 -5.71 -15.73
C GLY A 473 5.95 -4.24 -16.16
N PHE A 474 6.65 -3.45 -15.35
CA PHE A 474 7.01 -2.07 -15.67
C PHE A 474 8.21 -2.01 -16.64
N PRO A 475 8.24 -1.07 -17.59
CA PRO A 475 7.18 -0.13 -17.95
C PRO A 475 6.11 -0.77 -18.84
N MET A 476 4.88 -0.27 -18.71
CA MET A 476 3.77 -0.65 -19.57
C MET A 476 3.80 0.08 -20.91
N SER A 477 3.99 1.40 -20.89
CA SER A 477 3.89 2.26 -22.07
C SER A 477 5.06 2.09 -23.03
N ASP A 478 4.78 2.22 -24.32
CA ASP A 478 5.81 2.21 -25.35
C ASP A 478 6.74 3.43 -25.20
N ARG A 479 6.20 4.59 -24.76
CA ARG A 479 7.01 5.78 -24.47
C ARG A 479 8.09 5.49 -23.42
N TYR A 480 7.76 4.85 -22.31
CA TYR A 480 8.74 4.50 -21.29
C TYR A 480 9.60 3.31 -21.71
N ALA A 481 9.05 2.32 -22.43
CA ALA A 481 9.77 1.13 -22.84
C ALA A 481 10.86 1.40 -23.89
N THR A 482 10.71 2.47 -24.67
CA THR A 482 11.64 2.84 -25.75
C THR A 482 12.42 4.13 -25.48
N TYR A 483 12.22 4.76 -24.32
CA TYR A 483 12.91 6.01 -23.97
C TYR A 483 14.43 5.80 -23.94
N PRO A 484 15.24 6.62 -24.63
CA PRO A 484 16.69 6.46 -24.66
C PRO A 484 17.29 6.66 -23.27
N VAL A 485 18.18 5.75 -22.86
CA VAL A 485 18.90 5.84 -21.58
C VAL A 485 20.12 6.74 -21.77
N PRO A 486 20.15 7.96 -21.20
CA PRO A 486 21.20 8.92 -21.48
C PRO A 486 22.59 8.40 -21.12
N GLY A 487 23.54 8.57 -22.05
CA GLY A 487 24.93 8.10 -21.89
C GLY A 487 25.13 6.61 -22.18
N THR A 488 24.14 5.92 -22.75
CA THR A 488 24.25 4.51 -23.17
C THR A 488 23.52 4.28 -24.50
N ASP A 489 23.79 3.14 -25.15
CA ASP A 489 23.03 2.68 -26.33
C ASP A 489 21.74 1.91 -25.93
N ASP A 490 21.43 1.82 -24.63
CA ASP A 490 20.26 1.12 -24.12
C ASP A 490 19.00 1.99 -24.20
N VAL A 491 17.85 1.33 -24.21
CA VAL A 491 16.54 1.97 -24.18
C VAL A 491 15.70 1.40 -23.05
N GLY A 492 14.73 2.20 -22.64
CA GLY A 492 13.70 1.85 -21.71
C GLY A 492 14.03 2.18 -20.26
N VAL A 493 13.05 2.78 -19.59
CA VAL A 493 13.12 3.08 -18.16
C VAL A 493 12.97 1.80 -17.35
N ARG A 494 13.79 1.64 -16.32
CA ARG A 494 13.76 0.47 -15.41
C ARG A 494 13.86 0.94 -13.97
N LEU A 495 13.15 0.28 -13.07
CA LEU A 495 13.12 0.65 -11.65
C LEU A 495 13.68 -0.49 -10.80
N ASN A 496 14.71 -0.19 -10.00
CA ASN A 496 15.21 -1.18 -9.07
C ASN A 496 14.27 -1.35 -7.87
N ILE A 497 14.48 -2.43 -7.11
CA ILE A 497 13.61 -2.73 -5.98
C ILE A 497 13.58 -1.60 -4.94
N THR A 498 14.72 -0.97 -4.63
CA THR A 498 14.77 0.14 -3.68
C THR A 498 13.87 1.28 -4.15
N ALA A 499 13.91 1.63 -5.43
CA ALA A 499 13.08 2.70 -5.98
C ALA A 499 11.59 2.36 -5.83
N ARG A 500 11.21 1.11 -6.14
CA ARG A 500 9.82 0.63 -5.99
C ARG A 500 9.37 0.55 -4.52
N MET A 501 10.27 0.20 -3.59
CA MET A 501 10.00 0.19 -2.15
C MET A 501 9.89 1.61 -1.58
N MET A 502 10.66 2.56 -2.11
CA MET A 502 10.63 3.94 -1.65
C MET A 502 9.46 4.73 -2.25
N ALA A 503 8.99 4.36 -3.45
CA ALA A 503 7.80 4.96 -4.07
C ALA A 503 6.52 4.78 -3.24
N VAL A 504 6.55 3.94 -2.20
CA VAL A 504 5.44 3.79 -1.24
C VAL A 504 5.65 4.55 0.07
N GLN A 505 6.56 5.52 0.12
CA GLN A 505 6.64 6.42 1.27
C GLN A 505 5.66 7.58 1.14
N ALA A 506 5.37 8.23 2.27
CA ALA A 506 4.47 9.37 2.34
C ALA A 506 5.04 10.43 3.30
N PRO A 507 6.23 10.99 2.97
CA PRO A 507 6.99 11.79 3.91
C PRO A 507 6.28 13.09 4.31
N GLN A 508 5.31 13.60 3.53
CA GLN A 508 4.55 14.80 3.88
C GLN A 508 3.77 14.64 5.20
N ASN A 509 3.36 13.40 5.54
CA ASN A 509 2.64 13.09 6.78
C ASN A 509 3.57 12.92 8.00
N TRP A 510 4.88 13.13 7.84
CA TRP A 510 5.85 12.87 8.90
C TRP A 510 5.92 14.01 9.91
N GLY A 511 5.30 13.82 11.08
CA GLY A 511 5.40 14.72 12.23
C GLY A 511 6.60 14.42 13.14
N PRO A 512 6.88 15.28 14.13
CA PRO A 512 8.04 15.13 15.03
C PRO A 512 8.11 13.78 15.75
N VAL A 513 6.99 13.35 16.35
CA VAL A 513 6.92 12.13 17.16
C VAL A 513 7.11 10.88 16.29
N ASP A 514 6.40 10.81 15.18
CA ASP A 514 6.48 9.65 14.28
C ASP A 514 7.85 9.57 13.59
N SER A 515 8.43 10.72 13.20
CA SER A 515 9.76 10.81 12.62
C SER A 515 10.83 10.33 13.61
N GLU A 516 10.80 10.80 14.86
CA GLU A 516 11.78 10.40 15.87
C GLU A 516 11.69 8.89 16.17
N ALA A 517 10.48 8.35 16.30
CA ALA A 517 10.28 6.92 16.45
C ALA A 517 10.78 6.14 15.22
N PHE A 518 10.49 6.62 14.02
CA PHE A 518 10.89 6.02 12.75
C PHE A 518 12.42 5.97 12.60
N PHE A 519 13.11 7.10 12.77
CA PHE A 519 14.56 7.18 12.63
C PHE A 519 15.28 6.43 13.73
N THR A 520 14.74 6.40 14.96
CA THR A 520 15.31 5.58 16.05
C THR A 520 15.31 4.09 15.72
N ARG A 521 14.21 3.57 15.15
CA ARG A 521 14.14 2.16 14.69
C ARG A 521 15.19 1.87 13.64
N HIS A 522 15.35 2.74 12.65
CA HIS A 522 16.31 2.55 11.56
C HIS A 522 17.76 2.70 12.05
N PHE A 523 18.01 3.63 12.96
CA PHE A 523 19.29 3.80 13.63
C PHE A 523 19.68 2.56 14.42
N PHE A 524 18.80 2.01 15.26
CA PHE A 524 19.07 0.77 16.00
C PHE A 524 19.29 -0.43 15.08
N ARG A 525 18.57 -0.52 13.96
CA ARG A 525 18.77 -1.56 12.96
C ARG A 525 20.14 -1.49 12.31
N ALA A 526 20.56 -0.31 11.86
CA ALA A 526 21.88 -0.11 11.28
C ALA A 526 22.99 -0.31 12.32
N LEU A 527 22.78 0.15 13.56
CA LEU A 527 23.75 0.01 14.64
C LEU A 527 23.93 -1.45 15.07
N LEU A 528 22.85 -2.25 15.09
CA LEU A 528 22.97 -3.68 15.32
C LEU A 528 23.79 -4.39 14.23
N GLN A 529 23.71 -3.95 12.98
CA GLN A 529 24.57 -4.49 11.91
C GLN A 529 26.03 -4.13 12.13
N ARG A 530 26.34 -2.95 12.69
CA ARG A 530 27.70 -2.62 13.12
C ARG A 530 28.20 -3.56 14.22
N VAL A 531 27.37 -3.81 15.23
CA VAL A 531 27.71 -4.78 16.29
C VAL A 531 27.96 -6.17 15.70
N PHE A 532 27.09 -6.63 14.79
CA PHE A 532 27.28 -7.91 14.11
C PHE A 532 28.56 -7.95 13.28
N LEU A 533 28.95 -6.86 12.62
CA LEU A 533 30.21 -6.77 11.90
C LEU A 533 31.40 -6.91 12.86
N ASP A 534 31.42 -6.14 13.94
CA ASP A 534 32.52 -6.15 14.92
C ASP A 534 32.64 -7.49 15.66
N ARG A 535 31.53 -8.20 15.83
CA ARG A 535 31.50 -9.54 16.43
C ARG A 535 31.73 -10.67 15.42
N GLY A 536 31.93 -10.37 14.13
CA GLY A 536 32.16 -11.36 13.09
C GLY A 536 30.94 -12.26 12.81
N VAL A 537 29.74 -11.74 13.04
CA VAL A 537 28.45 -12.36 12.66
C VAL A 537 28.18 -12.13 11.17
N VAL A 538 28.54 -10.95 10.67
CA VAL A 538 28.45 -10.58 9.25
C VAL A 538 29.80 -10.05 8.77
N GLU A 539 30.05 -10.13 7.47
CA GLU A 539 31.23 -9.57 6.83
C GLU A 539 30.98 -8.14 6.31
N PRO A 540 32.04 -7.32 6.12
CA PRO A 540 31.88 -6.00 5.53
C PRO A 540 31.34 -6.11 4.10
N PRO A 541 30.52 -5.14 3.64
CA PRO A 541 30.01 -5.18 2.28
C PRO A 541 31.15 -5.02 1.26
N PRO A 542 31.03 -5.62 0.05
CA PRO A 542 32.08 -5.50 -0.96
C PRO A 542 32.36 -4.03 -1.32
N SER A 543 33.65 -3.67 -1.38
CA SER A 543 34.10 -2.33 -1.75
C SER A 543 33.99 -2.11 -3.26
N ASN A 544 33.72 -0.87 -3.67
CA ASN A 544 33.60 -0.51 -5.09
C ASN A 544 34.95 -0.60 -5.85
N THR A 545 36.09 -0.70 -5.14
CA THR A 545 37.44 -0.70 -5.71
C THR A 545 37.87 -2.04 -6.33
N SER A 546 37.12 -3.13 -6.12
CA SER A 546 37.45 -4.46 -6.66
C SER A 546 37.02 -4.67 -8.13
N ARG A 547 36.39 -3.68 -8.78
CA ARG A 547 35.90 -3.79 -10.16
C ARG A 547 36.73 -2.96 -11.13
N LEU A 548 37.91 -3.46 -11.49
CA LEU A 548 38.60 -3.01 -12.68
C LEU A 548 37.78 -3.41 -13.92
N MET A 549 37.50 -2.41 -14.76
CA MET A 549 36.88 -2.60 -16.07
C MET A 549 37.87 -3.29 -16.99
N GLU A 550 37.57 -4.49 -17.46
CA GLU A 550 38.28 -5.11 -18.58
C GLU A 550 37.32 -5.22 -19.77
N ASN A 551 37.67 -4.53 -20.87
CA ASN A 551 37.05 -4.64 -22.21
C ASN A 551 35.55 -4.37 -22.37
N GLY A 552 34.97 -3.43 -21.60
CA GLY A 552 33.63 -2.89 -21.90
C GLY A 552 32.48 -3.91 -21.86
N ARG A 553 32.72 -5.11 -21.32
CA ARG A 553 31.71 -6.14 -21.05
C ARG A 553 31.92 -6.65 -19.64
N THR A 554 30.90 -6.55 -18.79
CA THR A 554 30.94 -7.10 -17.45
C THR A 554 30.83 -8.62 -17.52
N VAL A 555 31.90 -9.33 -17.16
CA VAL A 555 31.89 -10.79 -16.96
C VAL A 555 30.93 -11.11 -15.80
N SER A 556 29.95 -11.96 -16.09
CA SER A 556 29.07 -12.60 -15.12
C SER A 556 29.93 -13.37 -14.10
N GLY A 557 29.90 -12.95 -12.84
CA GLY A 557 30.73 -13.56 -11.81
C GLY A 557 30.41 -13.01 -10.42
N SER A 558 29.23 -13.32 -9.88
CA SER A 558 29.10 -13.48 -8.44
C SER A 558 28.43 -14.82 -8.16
N VAL A 559 29.27 -15.78 -7.76
CA VAL A 559 28.91 -17.04 -7.06
C VAL A 559 28.12 -16.64 -5.79
N SER A 560 27.07 -17.32 -5.32
CA SER A 560 26.90 -18.78 -5.25
C SER A 560 25.43 -19.25 -5.27
N PRO A 561 25.14 -20.38 -5.96
CA PRO A 561 24.05 -21.28 -5.61
C PRO A 561 24.53 -22.23 -4.49
N ALA A 562 24.02 -22.04 -3.27
CA ALA A 562 24.21 -22.88 -2.07
C ALA A 562 25.66 -23.19 -1.60
N GLY A 563 26.01 -22.63 -0.42
CA GLY A 563 27.18 -23.02 0.39
C GLY A 563 27.60 -21.90 1.36
N CYS A 564 27.25 -22.04 2.65
CA CYS A 564 27.47 -21.09 3.75
C CYS A 564 28.94 -20.61 3.89
N SER A 565 29.31 -19.47 4.50
CA SER A 565 28.66 -18.65 5.52
C SER A 565 29.05 -17.16 5.39
N SER A 566 28.06 -16.26 5.48
CA SER A 566 28.15 -14.80 5.67
C SER A 566 28.85 -13.93 4.61
N GLY A 567 28.54 -14.09 3.31
CA GLY A 567 28.94 -13.18 2.23
C GLY A 567 28.31 -11.77 2.28
N GLY A 568 28.42 -11.09 3.42
CA GLY A 568 27.92 -9.73 3.63
C GLY A 568 26.40 -9.61 3.61
N GLU A 569 25.62 -10.67 3.81
CA GLU A 569 24.15 -10.58 3.86
C GLU A 569 23.69 -10.07 5.25
N PRO A 570 22.92 -8.97 5.34
CA PRO A 570 22.49 -8.44 6.62
C PRO A 570 21.41 -9.32 7.25
N ILE A 571 21.46 -9.50 8.57
CA ILE A 571 20.45 -10.29 9.28
C ILE A 571 19.11 -9.53 9.34
N VAL A 572 18.06 -10.13 8.78
CA VAL A 572 16.70 -9.58 8.76
C VAL A 572 15.93 -10.05 10.01
N ILE A 573 15.71 -9.14 10.95
CA ILE A 573 15.01 -9.42 12.22
C ILE A 573 13.49 -9.18 12.11
N GLY A 574 13.06 -8.30 11.21
CA GLY A 574 11.69 -7.79 11.15
C GLY A 574 11.28 -6.98 12.38
N SER A 575 9.97 -6.80 12.60
CA SER A 575 9.45 -6.00 13.72
C SER A 575 9.69 -6.66 15.08
N LEU A 576 10.08 -5.84 16.08
CA LEU A 576 10.16 -6.20 17.49
C LEU A 576 9.00 -5.59 18.30
N LYS A 577 8.84 -6.03 19.55
CA LYS A 577 7.87 -5.45 20.50
C LYS A 577 8.23 -3.98 20.79
N LYS A 578 7.24 -3.14 21.09
CA LYS A 578 7.45 -1.71 21.39
C LYS A 578 8.49 -1.47 22.50
N SER A 579 8.52 -2.33 23.52
CA SER A 579 9.49 -2.28 24.62
C SER A 579 10.94 -2.44 24.18
N CYS A 580 11.20 -3.10 23.05
CA CYS A 580 12.54 -3.28 22.50
C CYS A 580 13.11 -1.99 21.88
N TYR A 581 12.30 -0.94 21.69
CA TYR A 581 12.76 0.32 21.10
C TYR A 581 12.98 1.44 22.13
N LYS A 582 12.95 1.10 23.42
CA LYS A 582 13.20 2.07 24.51
C LYS A 582 14.63 2.61 24.48
N ASP A 583 15.60 1.72 24.31
CA ASP A 583 17.03 1.99 24.26
C ASP A 583 17.72 0.91 23.41
N PHE A 584 18.99 1.13 23.06
CA PHE A 584 19.68 0.19 22.18
C PHE A 584 19.93 -1.18 22.85
N VAL A 585 20.12 -1.21 24.17
CA VAL A 585 20.29 -2.47 24.92
C VAL A 585 19.05 -3.36 24.79
N ALA A 586 17.88 -2.82 25.09
CA ALA A 586 16.61 -3.53 24.93
C ALA A 586 16.39 -3.99 23.48
N TYR A 587 16.84 -3.20 22.50
CA TYR A 587 16.76 -3.54 21.08
C TYR A 587 17.62 -4.75 20.74
N VAL A 588 18.91 -4.74 21.11
CA VAL A 588 19.84 -5.85 20.86
C VAL A 588 19.36 -7.12 21.56
N ARG A 589 18.97 -7.05 22.84
CA ARG A 589 18.47 -8.22 23.58
C ARG A 589 17.20 -8.79 22.95
N GLY A 590 16.27 -7.93 22.53
CA GLY A 590 15.06 -8.35 21.82
C GLY A 590 15.35 -8.97 20.44
N ALA A 591 16.31 -8.42 19.70
CA ALA A 591 16.74 -8.94 18.41
C ALA A 591 17.39 -10.32 18.53
N LEU A 592 18.32 -10.50 19.47
CA LEU A 592 18.97 -11.77 19.73
C LEU A 592 17.95 -12.84 20.14
N ALA A 593 17.04 -12.53 21.07
CA ALA A 593 15.99 -13.45 21.47
C ALA A 593 15.09 -13.88 20.29
N LYS A 594 14.81 -12.98 19.35
CA LYS A 594 14.01 -13.30 18.16
C LYS A 594 14.78 -14.18 17.18
N ILE A 595 16.06 -13.91 16.95
CA ILE A 595 16.91 -14.72 16.07
C ILE A 595 17.07 -16.13 16.65
N GLU A 596 17.38 -16.23 17.94
CA GLU A 596 17.60 -17.50 18.63
C GLU A 596 16.33 -18.36 18.72
N GLY A 597 15.16 -17.71 18.74
CA GLY A 597 13.86 -18.37 18.75
C GLY A 597 13.29 -18.67 17.37
N ASN A 598 14.02 -18.40 16.27
CA ASN A 598 13.54 -18.66 14.92
C ASN A 598 13.75 -20.13 14.53
N PRO A 599 12.69 -20.96 14.44
CA PRO A 599 12.83 -22.39 14.11
C PRO A 599 13.28 -22.62 12.66
N ASP A 600 13.11 -21.65 11.77
CA ASP A 600 13.36 -21.80 10.34
C ASP A 600 14.85 -21.63 9.97
N GLN A 601 15.68 -21.10 10.89
CA GLN A 601 17.10 -20.84 10.63
C GLN A 601 18.01 -21.24 11.81
N PRO A 602 18.05 -22.54 12.18
CA PRO A 602 18.77 -23.02 13.36
C PRO A 602 20.28 -22.77 13.29
N ASP A 603 20.91 -22.96 12.12
CA ASP A 603 22.36 -22.75 11.94
C ASP A 603 22.75 -21.29 12.17
N ARG A 604 21.92 -20.36 11.68
CA ARG A 604 22.14 -18.92 11.87
C ARG A 604 21.90 -18.50 13.31
N ALA A 605 20.92 -19.11 13.99
CA ALA A 605 20.69 -18.92 15.41
C ALA A 605 21.89 -19.38 16.25
N GLU A 606 22.50 -20.53 15.92
CA GLU A 606 23.71 -21.03 16.58
C GLU A 606 24.92 -20.12 16.34
N GLN A 607 25.16 -19.71 15.09
CA GLN A 607 26.23 -18.78 14.73
C GLN A 607 26.13 -17.46 15.51
N VAL A 608 24.95 -16.84 15.54
CA VAL A 608 24.71 -15.58 16.27
C VAL A 608 24.94 -15.80 17.77
N ARG A 609 24.43 -16.90 18.33
CA ARG A 609 24.62 -17.24 19.75
C ARG A 609 26.09 -17.40 20.12
N GLU A 610 26.88 -18.05 19.27
CA GLU A 610 28.33 -18.24 19.49
C GLU A 610 29.09 -16.92 19.43
N LYS A 611 28.91 -16.14 18.35
CA LYS A 611 29.63 -14.89 18.10
C LYS A 611 29.21 -13.74 19.01
N MET A 612 27.96 -13.73 19.44
CA MET A 612 27.42 -12.73 20.38
C MET A 612 27.57 -13.14 21.84
N LYS A 613 28.12 -14.33 22.12
CA LYS A 613 28.33 -14.82 23.49
C LYS A 613 29.15 -13.82 24.29
N GLY A 614 28.71 -13.55 25.52
CA GLY A 614 29.43 -12.68 26.46
C GLY A 614 29.34 -11.18 26.18
N ILE A 615 28.53 -10.71 25.20
CA ILE A 615 28.26 -9.28 25.06
C ILE A 615 27.54 -8.73 26.29
N THR A 616 28.13 -7.73 26.95
CA THR A 616 27.54 -7.09 28.13
C THR A 616 26.66 -5.90 27.73
N ASP A 617 25.78 -5.48 28.64
CA ASP A 617 24.91 -4.33 28.39
C ASP A 617 25.72 -3.02 28.28
N GLU A 618 26.82 -2.92 29.03
CA GLU A 618 27.77 -1.79 28.95
C GLU A 618 28.47 -1.73 27.60
N GLU A 619 28.83 -2.89 27.02
CA GLU A 619 29.38 -2.92 25.67
C GLU A 619 28.36 -2.46 24.64
N ILE A 620 27.11 -2.93 24.73
CA ILE A 620 26.03 -2.51 23.83
C ILE A 620 25.79 -1.00 23.95
N ALA A 621 25.69 -0.48 25.18
CA ALA A 621 25.47 0.94 25.41
C ALA A 621 26.59 1.83 24.84
N ARG A 622 27.85 1.36 24.85
CA ARG A 622 28.97 2.08 24.23
C ARG A 622 28.79 2.32 22.73
N TYR A 623 28.18 1.37 22.00
CA TYR A 623 27.88 1.57 20.58
C TYR A 623 26.87 2.70 20.38
N GLU A 624 25.81 2.76 21.20
CA GLU A 624 24.81 3.83 21.08
C GLU A 624 25.44 5.20 21.32
N VAL A 625 26.30 5.32 22.34
CA VAL A 625 27.02 6.57 22.64
C VAL A 625 27.95 6.95 21.48
N ALA A 626 28.77 6.00 20.99
CA ALA A 626 29.75 6.26 19.94
C ALA A 626 29.13 6.69 18.60
N TYR A 627 27.94 6.18 18.26
CA TYR A 627 27.28 6.44 16.98
C TYR A 627 26.12 7.44 17.09
N ARG A 628 25.81 7.96 18.29
CA ARG A 628 24.65 8.85 18.53
C ARG A 628 24.59 10.04 17.59
N ALA A 629 25.71 10.73 17.41
CA ALA A 629 25.80 11.90 16.54
C ALA A 629 25.45 11.58 15.07
N ARG A 630 25.75 10.35 14.63
CA ARG A 630 25.50 9.89 13.26
C ARG A 630 24.05 9.46 13.02
N LYS A 631 23.19 9.44 14.04
CA LYS A 631 21.75 9.25 13.86
C LYS A 631 21.16 10.32 12.94
N LYS A 632 21.63 11.56 13.07
CA LYS A 632 21.20 12.69 12.22
C LYS A 632 21.54 12.44 10.75
N GLU A 633 22.76 11.99 10.46
CA GLU A 633 23.21 11.64 9.10
C GLU A 633 22.28 10.60 8.46
N LEU A 634 21.93 9.56 9.22
CA LEU A 634 21.02 8.50 8.79
C LEU A 634 19.62 9.05 8.49
N ALA A 635 19.10 9.89 9.39
CA ALA A 635 17.79 10.52 9.23
C ALA A 635 17.75 11.40 7.97
N VAL A 636 18.78 12.23 7.74
CA VAL A 636 18.90 13.10 6.55
C VAL A 636 18.86 12.28 5.26
N VAL A 637 19.66 11.22 5.15
CA VAL A 637 19.68 10.37 3.94
C VAL A 637 18.31 9.75 3.73
N TRP A 638 17.69 9.21 4.77
CA TRP A 638 16.38 8.59 4.65
C TRP A 638 15.31 9.60 4.20
N SER A 639 15.29 10.80 4.80
CA SER A 639 14.39 11.90 4.40
C SER A 639 14.55 12.26 2.92
N LEU A 640 15.79 12.37 2.42
CA LEU A 640 16.07 12.62 1.01
C LEU A 640 15.60 11.47 0.11
N MET A 641 15.81 10.21 0.52
CA MET A 641 15.33 9.05 -0.23
C MET A 641 13.80 9.03 -0.35
N ALA A 642 13.09 9.30 0.76
CA ALA A 642 11.64 9.30 0.80
C ALA A 642 11.05 10.43 -0.04
N PHE A 643 11.63 11.62 0.09
CA PHE A 643 11.25 12.80 -0.67
C PHE A 643 11.44 12.59 -2.18
N ALA A 644 12.64 12.16 -2.59
CA ALA A 644 12.96 11.93 -4.00
C ALA A 644 12.12 10.80 -4.62
N ALA A 645 11.71 9.81 -3.83
CA ALA A 645 10.91 8.68 -4.33
C ALA A 645 9.49 9.06 -4.74
N GLY A 646 8.99 10.24 -4.38
CA GLY A 646 7.75 10.77 -4.94
C GLY A 646 7.79 10.91 -6.47
N VAL A 647 8.98 11.16 -7.04
CA VAL A 647 9.21 11.16 -8.50
C VAL A 647 9.07 9.76 -9.08
N ILE A 648 9.55 8.73 -8.37
CA ILE A 648 9.40 7.34 -8.81
C ILE A 648 7.92 6.92 -8.82
N GLU A 649 7.14 7.32 -7.82
CA GLU A 649 5.69 7.10 -7.84
C GLU A 649 5.03 7.81 -9.03
N ALA A 650 5.41 9.07 -9.30
CA ALA A 650 4.93 9.81 -10.47
C ALA A 650 5.25 9.08 -11.77
N MET A 651 6.48 8.58 -11.95
CA MET A 651 6.89 7.80 -13.12
C MET A 651 6.00 6.56 -13.34
N ILE A 652 5.70 5.81 -12.27
CA ILE A 652 4.84 4.61 -12.34
C ILE A 652 3.40 4.98 -12.72
N VAL A 653 2.86 6.05 -12.13
CA VAL A 653 1.49 6.51 -12.40
C VAL A 653 1.36 7.03 -13.83
N VAL A 654 2.33 7.82 -14.29
CA VAL A 654 2.37 8.38 -15.64
C VAL A 654 2.54 7.30 -16.69
N ASP A 655 3.40 6.30 -16.46
CA ASP A 655 3.55 5.15 -17.37
C ASP A 655 2.22 4.41 -17.60
N ARG A 656 1.44 4.20 -16.54
CA ARG A 656 0.13 3.55 -16.62
C ARG A 656 -0.89 4.38 -17.39
N TRP A 657 -0.89 5.69 -17.17
CA TRP A 657 -1.75 6.62 -17.90
C TRP A 657 -1.38 6.69 -19.39
N LEU A 658 -0.08 6.81 -19.71
CA LEU A 658 0.43 6.78 -21.08
C LEU A 658 0.05 5.48 -21.78
N TRP A 659 0.21 4.34 -21.11
CA TRP A 659 -0.18 3.05 -21.68
C TRP A 659 -1.65 3.04 -22.09
N LEU A 660 -2.57 3.56 -21.26
CA LEU A 660 -3.98 3.68 -21.62
C LEU A 660 -4.17 4.58 -22.85
N LYS A 661 -3.47 5.72 -22.91
CA LYS A 661 -3.53 6.66 -24.04
C LYS A 661 -3.02 6.06 -25.36
N GLU A 662 -2.07 5.13 -25.28
CA GLU A 662 -1.50 4.43 -26.43
C GLU A 662 -2.44 3.35 -27.00
N GLN A 663 -3.47 2.92 -26.26
CA GLN A 663 -4.38 1.88 -26.74
C GLN A 663 -5.40 2.43 -27.75
N PRO A 664 -5.64 1.73 -28.88
CA PRO A 664 -6.52 2.21 -29.95
C PRO A 664 -7.99 2.27 -29.54
N ASP A 665 -8.42 1.46 -28.56
CA ASP A 665 -9.82 1.33 -28.16
C ASP A 665 -10.18 2.22 -26.95
N ILE A 666 -9.23 2.98 -26.42
CA ILE A 666 -9.44 3.86 -25.26
C ILE A 666 -9.71 5.27 -25.76
N GLU A 667 -10.81 5.87 -25.28
CA GLU A 667 -11.22 7.22 -25.64
C GLU A 667 -10.63 8.26 -24.68
N ARG A 668 -10.78 8.01 -23.37
CA ARG A 668 -10.36 8.94 -22.32
C ARG A 668 -9.56 8.19 -21.26
N ALA A 669 -8.52 8.83 -20.75
CA ALA A 669 -7.74 8.35 -19.62
C ALA A 669 -7.23 9.52 -18.80
N TRP A 670 -7.28 9.40 -17.49
CA TRP A 670 -6.78 10.43 -16.57
C TRP A 670 -6.37 9.83 -15.23
N VAL A 671 -5.75 10.66 -14.40
CA VAL A 671 -5.39 10.38 -13.02
C VAL A 671 -5.95 11.50 -12.14
N GLU A 672 -6.51 11.17 -10.98
CA GLU A 672 -6.92 12.19 -10.00
C GLU A 672 -6.81 11.69 -8.55
N PRO A 673 -6.62 12.60 -7.57
CA PRO A 673 -6.82 12.31 -6.16
C PRO A 673 -8.29 11.98 -5.84
N VAL A 674 -8.55 10.91 -5.08
CA VAL A 674 -9.94 10.51 -4.72
C VAL A 674 -10.23 10.49 -3.23
N PHE A 675 -9.25 10.79 -2.39
CA PHE A 675 -9.42 10.98 -0.95
C PHE A 675 -8.24 11.73 -0.32
N ASP A 676 -8.43 12.21 0.91
CA ASP A 676 -7.42 12.95 1.67
C ASP A 676 -6.10 12.17 1.86
N TYR A 677 -5.01 12.77 1.40
CA TYR A 677 -3.64 12.27 1.50
C TYR A 677 -3.16 12.09 2.95
N ALA A 678 -3.59 12.97 3.87
CA ALA A 678 -3.20 12.90 5.28
C ALA A 678 -3.68 11.60 5.94
N LEU A 679 -4.88 11.14 5.56
CA LEU A 679 -5.46 9.89 6.05
C LEU A 679 -5.03 8.68 5.23
N SER A 680 -4.95 8.83 3.90
CA SER A 680 -4.45 7.79 3.01
C SER A 680 -3.62 8.35 1.85
N PRO A 681 -2.29 8.19 1.89
CA PRO A 681 -1.38 8.72 0.87
C PRO A 681 -1.54 8.10 -0.53
N ARG A 682 -2.14 6.91 -0.63
CA ARG A 682 -2.35 6.21 -1.91
C ARG A 682 -3.64 6.66 -2.57
N ASN A 683 -3.75 7.97 -2.78
CA ASN A 683 -4.99 8.61 -3.19
C ASN A 683 -5.15 8.82 -4.69
N LEU A 684 -4.19 8.43 -5.51
CA LEU A 684 -4.29 8.57 -6.98
C LEU A 684 -5.01 7.37 -7.59
N VAL A 685 -6.12 7.64 -8.27
CA VAL A 685 -6.81 6.67 -9.13
C VAL A 685 -6.36 6.84 -10.58
N VAL A 686 -6.08 5.74 -11.28
CA VAL A 686 -5.87 5.73 -12.73
C VAL A 686 -7.17 5.28 -13.39
N VAL A 687 -7.73 6.12 -14.27
CA VAL A 687 -9.02 5.88 -14.91
C VAL A 687 -8.84 5.76 -16.42
N GLY A 688 -9.54 4.80 -17.02
CA GLY A 688 -9.62 4.63 -18.47
C GLY A 688 -11.05 4.32 -18.90
N LEU A 689 -11.48 4.93 -20.01
CA LEU A 689 -12.79 4.72 -20.62
C LEU A 689 -12.60 4.22 -22.05
N LYS A 690 -13.28 3.11 -22.36
CA LYS A 690 -13.32 2.55 -23.72
C LYS A 690 -14.20 3.42 -24.62
N LYS A 691 -13.93 3.38 -25.92
CA LYS A 691 -14.77 4.00 -26.96
C LYS A 691 -16.20 3.45 -26.95
#